data_AF-D6D6W3-F1
#
_entry.id   AF-D6D6W3-F1
#
_cell.length_a   1.000
_cell.length_b   1.000
_cell.length_c   1.000
_cell.angle_alpha   90.00
_cell.angle_beta   90.00
_cell.angle_gamma   90.00
#
_symmetry.space_group_name_H-M   'P 1'
#
loop_
_entity.id
_entity.type
_entity.pdbx_description
1 polymer ?
#
loop_
_entity_poly.entity_id
_entity_poly.type
_entity_poly.pdbx_seq_one_letter_code
_entity_poly.pdbx_strand_id
1 'polypeptide(L)'
;MDNNYENIVPWNGANDTGRDVRLKLQRNFAKIVVNFQELDGKFTTVDDLFDLIAQELDKKLSKVDSDTAAGLITFLKGLVSEGLIKAQEGIELGDFLSGILGSGGCFKVNPQNGKTYIEADEIYIRLKAVFDTLEIRHSTHVGGQQILSPAGMTCIRVEEYDTYYRCFMKADDGSKAVQNLFAENDQAQCRDINVKEGIYDNVSNQYYWRLVVGVGDDYIDLSKDDCDTGSTVPAAGDNICQLGNRLYKERQNAIVISSYGSDSPSFKQYAGIDSYSLEGREVTVLSPSGNELSGKLHIQPGSTGWQSLDGLPEGIKEAADSAIGGIEFGKNNLLRNSGFTGDYQTANLNSDTSLDVTSELYSPSLKYWDVVNAVAQESEISMSGKEVVIKSGSMTQALFYRIIPGESYIFSFYGKGTSVTFSCGGYAETIPLTDEYKRYICRFKTLSAGSILSIHSVTGSFCELQLERGTVPSSWGASMMDNTSELAHYQELEYLTSAIKDGSVDILGGLVLANILQLGNYKDGRMQRVTAGISGIYNNDDDVFAFGGGTLEQAISTVAKYKDNPSYQPTDEELNSIAKIVFTHGGRTILNDVVLRGYIYALGGVFSGKVSIANEKILLNEDGSGWLANKAIMWDKDGKAYGDLFDKQYAMNTNYVELPTVPKGSIKQIILPYYVLRAILTYEIKFANQSDFIVYKEGTNTRVVTGDTQISFGKLGHGIIRLTGICFDADSSNTRWVAEDINFGLNG
;
A
#
# COMPACT_ATOMS: atom_id res chain seq x y z
N MET A 1 18.05 -42.59 -42.02
CA MET A 1 18.41 -43.27 -43.29
C MET A 1 18.30 -42.31 -44.46
N ASP A 2 19.43 -41.82 -44.95
CA ASP A 2 19.55 -41.08 -46.23
C ASP A 2 19.77 -42.09 -47.36
N ASN A 3 18.79 -42.22 -48.27
CA ASN A 3 18.81 -43.19 -49.36
C ASN A 3 19.16 -42.55 -50.73
N ASN A 4 19.69 -41.33 -50.74
CA ASN A 4 20.13 -40.67 -51.96
C ASN A 4 21.61 -41.01 -52.26
N TYR A 5 21.79 -41.95 -53.20
CA TYR A 5 23.10 -42.41 -53.65
C TYR A 5 23.62 -41.57 -54.83
N GLU A 6 24.93 -41.31 -54.85
CA GLU A 6 25.58 -40.65 -55.99
C GLU A 6 25.51 -41.57 -57.23
N ASN A 7 25.12 -41.01 -58.37
CA ASN A 7 24.99 -41.78 -59.61
C ASN A 7 26.36 -42.13 -60.21
N ILE A 8 26.54 -43.38 -60.63
CA ILE A 8 27.85 -43.89 -61.07
C ILE A 8 27.87 -44.05 -62.58
N VAL A 9 28.71 -43.25 -63.25
CA VAL A 9 28.92 -43.31 -64.70
C VAL A 9 30.22 -44.08 -64.96
N PRO A 10 30.20 -45.25 -65.65
CA PRO A 10 31.32 -46.19 -65.58
C PRO A 10 32.63 -45.79 -66.25
N TRP A 11 32.70 -44.78 -67.15
CA TRP A 11 33.94 -44.47 -67.88
C TRP A 11 33.84 -43.19 -68.73
N ASN A 12 34.74 -42.20 -68.53
CA ASN A 12 34.75 -40.94 -69.30
C ASN A 12 35.97 -40.77 -70.24
N GLY A 13 36.42 -41.85 -70.87
CA GLY A 13 37.42 -41.79 -71.94
C GLY A 13 38.86 -42.14 -71.52
N ALA A 14 39.78 -42.09 -72.48
CA ALA A 14 41.12 -42.69 -72.40
C ALA A 14 42.07 -42.09 -71.34
N ASN A 15 41.73 -40.94 -70.74
CA ASN A 15 42.49 -40.31 -69.65
C ASN A 15 41.83 -40.46 -68.26
N ASP A 16 40.70 -41.18 -68.18
CA ASP A 16 40.01 -41.44 -66.91
C ASP A 16 40.63 -42.65 -66.18
N THR A 17 41.23 -42.39 -65.02
CA THR A 17 41.90 -43.40 -64.18
C THR A 17 40.91 -44.19 -63.30
N GLY A 18 39.60 -43.98 -63.49
CA GLY A 18 38.54 -44.61 -62.69
C GLY A 18 38.58 -44.20 -61.21
N ARG A 19 39.31 -43.12 -60.88
CA ARG A 19 39.48 -42.65 -59.51
C ARG A 19 38.20 -42.03 -58.96
N ASP A 20 37.50 -41.24 -59.78
CA ASP A 20 36.24 -40.60 -59.37
C ASP A 20 35.14 -41.64 -59.10
N VAL A 21 34.99 -42.63 -59.99
CA VAL A 21 34.06 -43.77 -59.81
C VAL A 21 34.32 -44.53 -58.51
N ARG A 22 35.59 -44.84 -58.19
CA ARG A 22 35.95 -45.53 -56.96
C ARG A 22 35.63 -44.70 -55.71
N LEU A 23 35.88 -43.39 -55.75
CA LEU A 23 35.56 -42.51 -54.62
C LEU A 23 34.04 -42.37 -54.42
N LYS A 24 33.26 -42.31 -55.50
CA LYS A 24 31.79 -42.32 -55.46
C LYS A 24 31.24 -43.63 -54.91
N LEU A 25 31.75 -44.77 -55.37
CA LEU A 25 31.42 -46.09 -54.81
C LEU A 25 31.74 -46.13 -53.32
N GLN A 26 32.94 -45.69 -52.92
CA GLN A 26 33.36 -45.72 -51.52
C GLN A 26 32.48 -44.82 -50.64
N ARG A 27 32.06 -43.65 -51.12
CA ARG A 27 31.10 -42.78 -50.41
C ARG A 27 29.70 -43.41 -50.32
N ASN A 28 29.20 -44.00 -51.41
CA ASN A 28 27.91 -44.70 -51.39
C ASN A 28 27.94 -45.90 -50.44
N PHE A 29 29.00 -46.71 -50.45
CA PHE A 29 29.17 -47.81 -49.50
C PHE A 29 29.31 -47.32 -48.06
N ALA A 30 30.02 -46.22 -47.82
CA ALA A 30 30.07 -45.61 -46.50
C ALA A 30 28.68 -45.15 -46.02
N LYS A 31 27.85 -44.58 -46.90
CA LYS A 31 26.45 -44.25 -46.58
C LYS A 31 25.62 -45.48 -46.25
N ILE A 32 25.79 -46.57 -47.01
CA ILE A 32 25.12 -47.86 -46.73
C ILE A 32 25.54 -48.38 -45.35
N VAL A 33 26.83 -48.35 -45.02
CA VAL A 33 27.34 -48.75 -43.71
C VAL A 33 26.75 -47.88 -42.59
N VAL A 34 26.67 -46.56 -42.76
CA VAL A 34 26.04 -45.66 -41.79
C VAL A 34 24.54 -45.95 -41.64
N ASN A 35 23.81 -46.19 -42.73
CA ASN A 35 22.40 -46.56 -42.67
C ASN A 35 22.18 -47.91 -41.97
N PHE A 36 23.07 -48.88 -42.17
CA PHE A 36 23.05 -50.14 -41.42
C PHE A 36 23.46 -49.97 -39.95
N GLN A 37 24.38 -49.05 -39.64
CA GLN A 37 24.73 -48.69 -38.26
C GLN A 37 23.62 -47.90 -37.55
N GLU A 38 22.80 -47.14 -38.27
CA GLU A 38 21.58 -46.51 -37.71
C GLU A 38 20.48 -47.54 -37.38
N LEU A 39 20.56 -48.73 -37.97
CA LEU A 39 19.71 -49.88 -37.66
C LEU A 39 20.36 -50.80 -36.60
N ASP A 40 21.70 -50.82 -36.54
CA ASP A 40 22.46 -51.58 -35.56
C ASP A 40 22.26 -50.99 -34.16
N GLY A 41 21.68 -51.79 -33.26
CA GLY A 41 21.27 -51.38 -31.92
C GLY A 41 19.85 -50.81 -31.79
N LYS A 42 19.06 -50.69 -32.87
CA LYS A 42 17.63 -50.37 -32.75
C LYS A 42 16.74 -51.59 -32.48
N PHE A 43 17.19 -52.77 -32.84
CA PHE A 43 16.56 -54.04 -32.48
C PHE A 43 17.69 -54.99 -32.08
N THR A 44 17.72 -55.39 -30.82
CA THR A 44 18.78 -56.24 -30.26
C THR A 44 18.45 -57.72 -30.37
N THR A 45 17.18 -58.06 -30.62
CA THR A 45 16.70 -59.43 -30.85
C THR A 45 15.62 -59.46 -31.95
N VAL A 46 15.31 -60.67 -32.45
CA VAL A 46 14.17 -60.90 -33.35
C VAL A 46 12.83 -60.63 -32.63
N ASP A 47 12.80 -60.80 -31.31
CA ASP A 47 11.62 -60.54 -30.48
C ASP A 47 11.28 -59.04 -30.43
N ASP A 48 12.28 -58.15 -30.38
CA ASP A 48 12.07 -56.68 -30.42
C ASP A 48 11.36 -56.23 -31.72
N LEU A 49 11.61 -56.94 -32.82
CA LEU A 49 10.94 -56.69 -34.11
C LEU A 49 9.50 -57.21 -34.10
N PHE A 50 9.26 -58.38 -33.51
CA PHE A 50 7.90 -58.92 -33.37
C PHE A 50 7.05 -58.10 -32.40
N ASP A 51 7.62 -57.57 -31.32
CA ASP A 51 6.93 -56.71 -30.37
C ASP A 51 6.50 -55.37 -31.00
N LEU A 52 7.35 -54.78 -31.85
CA LEU A 52 6.98 -53.58 -32.60
C LEU A 52 5.85 -53.86 -33.61
N ILE A 53 5.91 -55.01 -34.30
CA ILE A 53 4.85 -55.43 -35.22
C ILE A 53 3.54 -55.70 -34.47
N ALA A 54 3.62 -56.33 -33.29
CA ALA A 54 2.47 -56.55 -32.42
C ALA A 54 1.87 -55.21 -31.94
N GLN A 55 2.70 -54.26 -31.50
CA GLN A 55 2.24 -52.92 -31.12
C GLN A 55 1.59 -52.14 -32.26
N GLU A 56 2.05 -52.30 -33.50
CA GLU A 56 1.41 -51.66 -34.66
C GLU A 56 0.13 -52.38 -35.12
N LEU A 57 0.01 -53.69 -34.86
CA LEU A 57 -1.21 -54.45 -35.11
C LEU A 57 -2.29 -54.17 -34.06
N ASP A 58 -1.93 -53.97 -32.80
CA ASP A 58 -2.85 -53.56 -31.71
C ASP A 58 -3.52 -52.19 -31.98
N LYS A 59 -2.96 -51.38 -32.88
CA LYS A 59 -3.56 -50.10 -33.30
C LYS A 59 -4.66 -50.26 -34.37
N LYS A 60 -4.94 -51.47 -34.85
CA LYS A 60 -5.95 -51.75 -35.89
C LYS A 60 -7.09 -52.58 -35.32
N LEU A 61 -8.31 -52.27 -35.74
CA LEU A 61 -9.48 -53.11 -35.45
C LEU A 61 -9.38 -54.43 -36.22
N SER A 62 -9.47 -55.55 -35.50
CA SER A 62 -9.57 -56.92 -35.98
C SER A 62 -10.80 -57.11 -36.84
N LYS A 63 -10.67 -58.01 -37.80
CA LYS A 63 -11.77 -58.48 -38.66
C LYS A 63 -12.40 -59.77 -38.16
N VAL A 64 -11.83 -60.38 -37.11
CA VAL A 64 -12.17 -61.74 -36.65
C VAL A 64 -12.49 -61.75 -35.16
N ASP A 65 -11.77 -60.97 -34.37
CA ASP A 65 -11.90 -60.92 -32.91
C ASP A 65 -12.65 -59.65 -32.45
N SER A 66 -13.09 -59.67 -31.19
CA SER A 66 -13.76 -58.50 -30.59
C SER A 66 -12.74 -57.43 -30.22
N ASP A 67 -13.02 -56.18 -30.59
CA ASP A 67 -12.16 -55.04 -30.28
C ASP A 67 -12.90 -53.87 -29.64
N THR A 68 -12.13 -53.00 -28.98
CA THR A 68 -12.60 -51.73 -28.41
C THR A 68 -11.76 -50.58 -28.96
N ALA A 69 -12.39 -49.64 -29.67
CA ALA A 69 -11.76 -48.37 -30.01
C ALA A 69 -12.09 -47.31 -28.94
N ALA A 70 -11.07 -46.62 -28.43
CA ALA A 70 -11.24 -45.51 -27.50
C ALA A 70 -11.38 -44.14 -28.19
N GLY A 71 -11.15 -44.05 -29.50
CA GLY A 71 -11.22 -42.83 -30.30
C GLY A 71 -12.42 -42.78 -31.26
N LEU A 72 -12.60 -41.64 -31.94
CA LEU A 72 -13.66 -41.44 -32.94
C LEU A 72 -13.45 -42.34 -34.17
N ILE A 73 -14.45 -43.18 -34.49
CA ILE A 73 -14.48 -43.98 -35.71
C ILE A 73 -15.40 -43.30 -36.73
N THR A 74 -14.89 -43.03 -37.94
CA THR A 74 -15.68 -42.46 -39.05
C THR A 74 -15.87 -43.50 -40.16
N PHE A 75 -17.12 -43.83 -40.50
CA PHE A 75 -17.46 -44.73 -41.60
C PHE A 75 -17.92 -43.95 -42.84
N LEU A 76 -17.04 -43.76 -43.82
CA LEU A 76 -17.35 -42.97 -45.03
C LEU A 76 -18.42 -43.58 -45.96
N LYS A 77 -18.67 -44.89 -45.84
CA LYS A 77 -19.65 -45.61 -46.67
C LYS A 77 -20.82 -46.19 -45.84
N GLY A 78 -20.96 -45.75 -44.60
CA GLY A 78 -21.96 -46.26 -43.65
C GLY A 78 -21.49 -47.47 -42.85
N LEU A 79 -22.35 -47.88 -41.91
CA LEU A 79 -22.13 -49.01 -41.00
C LEU A 79 -23.23 -50.06 -41.23
N VAL A 80 -22.83 -51.30 -41.50
CA VAL A 80 -23.73 -52.46 -41.55
C VAL A 80 -23.33 -53.40 -40.42
N SER A 81 -24.27 -53.72 -39.54
CA SER A 81 -24.07 -54.67 -38.44
C SER A 81 -25.06 -55.82 -38.59
N GLU A 82 -24.55 -57.05 -38.61
CA GLU A 82 -25.39 -58.26 -38.51
C GLU A 82 -25.86 -58.53 -37.07
N GLY A 83 -25.25 -57.86 -36.09
CA GLY A 83 -25.58 -57.95 -34.66
C GLY A 83 -26.19 -56.66 -34.09
N LEU A 84 -26.52 -56.68 -32.80
CA LEU A 84 -27.12 -55.54 -32.09
C LEU A 84 -26.16 -54.35 -32.02
N ILE A 85 -26.63 -53.18 -32.47
CA ILE A 85 -25.98 -51.90 -32.20
C ILE A 85 -26.58 -51.33 -30.91
N LYS A 86 -25.74 -51.12 -29.89
CA LYS A 86 -26.15 -50.48 -28.63
C LYS A 86 -25.54 -49.07 -28.55
N ALA A 87 -26.36 -48.05 -28.81
CA ALA A 87 -26.01 -46.65 -28.59
C ALA A 87 -26.48 -46.21 -27.19
N GLN A 88 -25.58 -45.62 -26.39
CA GLN A 88 -25.92 -45.19 -25.03
C GLN A 88 -26.54 -43.78 -24.98
N GLU A 89 -26.09 -42.87 -25.85
CA GLU A 89 -26.52 -41.47 -25.83
C GLU A 89 -27.54 -41.15 -26.93
N GLY A 90 -27.39 -41.75 -28.11
CA GLY A 90 -28.34 -41.60 -29.21
C GLY A 90 -27.72 -41.82 -30.58
N ILE A 91 -28.54 -41.59 -31.62
CA ILE A 91 -28.18 -41.61 -33.04
C ILE A 91 -28.75 -40.35 -33.67
N GLU A 92 -27.92 -39.57 -34.34
CA GLU A 92 -28.33 -38.42 -35.16
C GLU A 92 -28.24 -38.79 -36.65
N LEU A 93 -29.19 -38.26 -37.44
CA LEU A 93 -29.34 -38.50 -38.86
C LEU A 93 -29.28 -37.15 -39.59
N GLY A 94 -28.25 -36.96 -40.42
CA GLY A 94 -28.00 -35.70 -41.15
C GLY A 94 -27.59 -34.55 -40.23
N ASP A 95 -27.71 -33.32 -40.73
CA ASP A 95 -27.47 -32.09 -39.97
C ASP A 95 -28.66 -31.79 -39.06
N PHE A 96 -28.78 -32.56 -37.98
CA PHE A 96 -29.92 -32.50 -37.07
C PHE A 96 -30.04 -31.12 -36.39
N LEU A 97 -31.17 -30.45 -36.63
CA LEU A 97 -31.59 -29.23 -35.96
C LEU A 97 -32.99 -29.45 -35.39
N SER A 98 -33.17 -29.31 -34.07
CA SER A 98 -34.44 -29.59 -33.40
C SER A 98 -35.46 -28.46 -33.57
N GLY A 99 -36.75 -28.81 -33.68
CA GLY A 99 -37.90 -27.90 -33.66
C GLY A 99 -38.92 -28.15 -34.78
N ILE A 100 -40.07 -27.45 -34.73
CA ILE A 100 -41.15 -27.57 -35.73
C ILE A 100 -40.75 -27.14 -37.15
N LEU A 101 -39.65 -26.37 -37.26
CA LEU A 101 -39.01 -25.99 -38.52
C LEU A 101 -37.57 -26.56 -38.62
N GLY A 102 -37.30 -27.63 -37.88
CA GLY A 102 -36.01 -28.30 -37.82
C GLY A 102 -35.63 -29.03 -39.11
N SER A 103 -34.47 -29.66 -39.11
CA SER A 103 -33.97 -30.48 -40.22
C SER A 103 -33.30 -31.76 -39.70
N GLY A 104 -33.39 -32.86 -40.45
CA GLY A 104 -32.77 -34.13 -40.06
C GLY A 104 -33.57 -34.89 -39.01
N GLY A 105 -32.97 -35.90 -38.38
CA GLY A 105 -33.69 -36.70 -37.37
C GLY A 105 -32.80 -37.26 -36.28
N CYS A 106 -33.39 -37.67 -35.16
CA CYS A 106 -32.63 -38.28 -34.07
C CYS A 106 -33.42 -39.32 -33.27
N PHE A 107 -32.65 -40.22 -32.65
CA PHE A 107 -33.08 -41.10 -31.56
C PHE A 107 -32.18 -40.81 -30.38
N LYS A 108 -32.69 -40.18 -29.32
CA LYS A 108 -31.86 -39.71 -28.20
C LYS A 108 -32.32 -40.27 -26.86
N VAL A 109 -31.36 -40.43 -25.95
CA VAL A 109 -31.60 -40.73 -24.55
C VAL A 109 -31.26 -39.47 -23.74
N ASN A 110 -32.20 -38.97 -22.95
CA ASN A 110 -31.92 -37.89 -22.02
C ASN A 110 -31.02 -38.44 -20.89
N PRO A 111 -29.78 -37.93 -20.73
CA PRO A 111 -28.83 -38.49 -19.77
C PRO A 111 -29.22 -38.22 -18.31
N GLN A 112 -30.07 -37.23 -18.03
CA GLN A 112 -30.48 -36.88 -16.66
C GLN A 112 -31.63 -37.76 -16.13
N ASN A 113 -32.54 -38.19 -16.99
CA ASN A 113 -33.73 -38.95 -16.57
C ASN A 113 -33.93 -40.28 -17.30
N GLY A 114 -33.04 -40.63 -18.23
CA GLY A 114 -33.07 -41.87 -19.00
C GLY A 114 -34.20 -41.99 -20.01
N LYS A 115 -35.01 -40.93 -20.21
CA LYS A 115 -36.14 -40.96 -21.15
C LYS A 115 -35.63 -40.90 -22.58
N THR A 116 -36.23 -41.70 -23.46
CA THR A 116 -35.94 -41.69 -24.88
C THR A 116 -36.92 -40.80 -25.64
N TYR A 117 -36.45 -40.16 -26.71
CA TYR A 117 -37.32 -39.44 -27.65
C TYR A 117 -36.84 -39.58 -29.09
N ILE A 118 -37.77 -39.42 -30.02
CA ILE A 118 -37.55 -39.49 -31.47
C ILE A 118 -38.06 -38.18 -32.06
N GLU A 119 -37.22 -37.57 -32.91
CA GLU A 119 -37.59 -36.41 -33.72
C GLU A 119 -37.29 -36.73 -35.18
N ALA A 120 -38.29 -36.59 -36.05
CA ALA A 120 -38.20 -36.92 -37.47
C ALA A 120 -39.26 -36.17 -38.28
N ASP A 121 -38.91 -35.83 -39.53
CA ASP A 121 -39.81 -35.13 -40.47
C ASP A 121 -40.99 -36.01 -40.90
N GLU A 122 -40.72 -37.27 -41.26
CA GLU A 122 -41.72 -38.22 -41.73
C GLU A 122 -41.53 -39.59 -41.06
N ILE A 123 -42.61 -40.13 -40.47
CA ILE A 123 -42.62 -41.47 -39.88
C ILE A 123 -43.70 -42.31 -40.55
N TYR A 124 -43.29 -43.33 -41.31
CA TYR A 124 -44.19 -44.28 -41.95
C TYR A 124 -44.14 -45.65 -41.27
N ILE A 125 -45.25 -46.06 -40.63
CA ILE A 125 -45.37 -47.33 -39.89
C ILE A 125 -46.35 -48.26 -40.64
N ARG A 126 -45.85 -49.39 -41.13
CA ARG A 126 -46.60 -50.28 -42.06
C ARG A 126 -47.68 -51.16 -41.43
N LEU A 127 -47.60 -51.45 -40.14
CA LEU A 127 -48.48 -52.43 -39.50
C LEU A 127 -49.34 -51.80 -38.40
N LYS A 128 -48.73 -51.39 -37.29
CA LYS A 128 -49.45 -50.77 -36.17
C LYS A 128 -48.52 -49.89 -35.37
N ALA A 129 -48.94 -48.66 -35.11
CA ALA A 129 -48.39 -47.80 -34.07
C ALA A 129 -49.28 -47.90 -32.83
N VAL A 130 -48.70 -48.06 -31.65
CA VAL A 130 -49.42 -48.12 -30.37
C VAL A 130 -48.90 -47.00 -29.50
N PHE A 131 -49.79 -46.15 -29.02
CA PHE A 131 -49.48 -45.04 -28.12
C PHE A 131 -50.41 -45.11 -26.92
N ASP A 132 -49.91 -44.82 -25.72
CA ASP A 132 -50.76 -44.58 -24.55
C ASP A 132 -51.53 -43.25 -24.70
N THR A 133 -50.95 -42.25 -25.39
CA THR A 133 -51.59 -40.96 -25.70
C THR A 133 -51.00 -40.36 -27.00
N LEU A 134 -51.84 -39.76 -27.85
CA LEU A 134 -51.45 -39.10 -29.11
C LEU A 134 -52.06 -37.69 -29.18
N GLU A 135 -51.22 -36.67 -29.39
CA GLU A 135 -51.61 -35.26 -29.55
C GLU A 135 -51.25 -34.78 -30.98
N ILE A 136 -52.19 -34.13 -31.69
CA ILE A 136 -52.00 -33.60 -33.06
C ILE A 136 -52.29 -32.08 -33.03
N ARG A 137 -51.40 -31.26 -33.62
CA ARG A 137 -51.53 -29.79 -33.70
C ARG A 137 -51.71 -29.31 -35.16
N HIS A 138 -52.58 -28.32 -35.43
CA HIS A 138 -52.92 -27.78 -36.79
C HIS A 138 -52.98 -26.23 -36.83
N SER A 139 -52.90 -25.59 -38.02
CA SER A 139 -52.87 -24.12 -38.26
C SER A 139 -53.99 -23.59 -39.20
N THR A 140 -54.47 -22.34 -39.06
CA THR A 140 -55.60 -21.72 -39.84
C THR A 140 -55.28 -20.31 -40.41
N HIS A 141 -56.07 -19.76 -41.36
CA HIS A 141 -55.86 -18.45 -42.06
C HIS A 141 -57.14 -17.55 -42.11
N VAL A 142 -56.97 -16.22 -42.09
CA VAL A 142 -58.03 -15.19 -42.18
C VAL A 142 -57.78 -14.26 -43.39
N GLY A 143 -58.79 -14.08 -44.25
CA GLY A 143 -58.69 -13.34 -45.53
C GLY A 143 -59.38 -11.96 -45.58
N GLY A 144 -59.60 -11.29 -44.45
CA GLY A 144 -60.31 -10.00 -44.35
C GLY A 144 -60.08 -9.27 -43.03
N GLN A 145 -61.09 -8.53 -42.54
CA GLN A 145 -61.07 -7.89 -41.22
C GLN A 145 -61.91 -8.67 -40.21
N GLN A 146 -61.41 -8.79 -38.98
CA GLN A 146 -62.16 -9.25 -37.82
C GLN A 146 -62.30 -8.10 -36.83
N ILE A 147 -63.54 -7.79 -36.45
CA ILE A 147 -63.86 -6.77 -35.46
C ILE A 147 -64.32 -7.50 -34.20
N LEU A 148 -63.57 -7.35 -33.12
CA LEU A 148 -63.91 -7.84 -31.79
C LEU A 148 -64.48 -6.67 -30.99
N SER A 149 -65.78 -6.73 -30.74
CA SER A 149 -66.55 -5.69 -30.08
C SER A 149 -67.72 -6.30 -29.29
N PRO A 150 -68.34 -5.53 -28.37
CA PRO A 150 -69.43 -6.00 -27.52
C PRO A 150 -70.60 -6.75 -28.18
N ALA A 151 -70.92 -6.51 -29.45
CA ALA A 151 -72.04 -7.15 -30.12
C ALA A 151 -71.83 -7.33 -31.63
N GLY A 152 -72.50 -8.31 -32.21
CA GLY A 152 -72.53 -8.55 -33.64
C GLY A 152 -73.69 -9.45 -34.03
N MET A 153 -74.12 -9.36 -35.28
CA MET A 153 -75.19 -10.18 -35.84
C MET A 153 -75.01 -10.36 -37.35
N THR A 154 -75.56 -11.44 -37.88
CA THR A 154 -75.85 -11.54 -39.30
C THR A 154 -77.32 -11.18 -39.51
N CYS A 155 -77.59 -10.15 -40.30
CA CYS A 155 -78.93 -9.70 -40.62
C CYS A 155 -79.62 -10.74 -41.50
N ILE A 156 -80.80 -11.22 -41.11
CA ILE A 156 -81.57 -12.20 -41.89
C ILE A 156 -82.71 -11.56 -42.68
N ARG A 157 -83.14 -10.35 -42.29
CA ARG A 157 -84.27 -9.62 -42.88
C ARG A 157 -84.26 -8.16 -42.44
N VAL A 158 -84.70 -7.26 -43.31
CA VAL A 158 -84.82 -5.82 -43.01
C VAL A 158 -86.25 -5.34 -43.29
N GLU A 159 -86.81 -4.55 -42.38
CA GLU A 159 -88.05 -3.79 -42.57
C GLU A 159 -87.75 -2.30 -42.51
N GLU A 160 -88.35 -1.52 -43.41
CA GLU A 160 -88.19 -0.08 -43.46
C GLU A 160 -89.35 0.64 -42.79
N TYR A 161 -89.05 1.55 -41.85
CA TYR A 161 -89.99 2.42 -41.17
C TYR A 161 -89.69 3.89 -41.47
N ASP A 162 -90.52 4.83 -41.03
CA ASP A 162 -90.37 6.25 -41.36
C ASP A 162 -88.99 6.83 -40.95
N THR A 163 -88.50 6.48 -39.76
CA THR A 163 -87.26 7.07 -39.18
C THR A 163 -86.12 6.06 -38.96
N TYR A 164 -86.36 4.76 -39.11
CA TYR A 164 -85.35 3.71 -38.88
C TYR A 164 -85.54 2.49 -39.81
N TYR A 165 -84.51 1.65 -39.89
CA TYR A 165 -84.53 0.32 -40.50
C TYR A 165 -84.46 -0.73 -39.39
N ARG A 166 -85.41 -1.66 -39.36
CA ARG A 166 -85.40 -2.79 -38.42
C ARG A 166 -84.70 -3.98 -39.04
N CYS A 167 -83.54 -4.35 -38.51
CA CYS A 167 -82.73 -5.48 -38.93
C CYS A 167 -82.95 -6.66 -37.98
N PHE A 168 -83.44 -7.78 -38.49
CA PHE A 168 -83.68 -8.99 -37.70
C PHE A 168 -82.44 -9.89 -37.68
N MET A 169 -82.19 -10.54 -36.54
CA MET A 169 -81.18 -11.58 -36.35
C MET A 169 -81.84 -12.91 -36.03
N LYS A 170 -81.12 -14.01 -36.29
CA LYS A 170 -81.60 -15.35 -35.94
C LYS A 170 -81.39 -15.61 -34.44
N ALA A 171 -82.35 -15.22 -33.62
CA ALA A 171 -82.28 -15.37 -32.16
C ALA A 171 -82.46 -16.83 -31.68
N ASP A 172 -83.10 -17.70 -32.45
CA ASP A 172 -83.20 -19.13 -32.16
C ASP A 172 -83.29 -19.93 -33.48
N ASP A 173 -82.46 -20.95 -33.65
CA ASP A 173 -82.48 -21.85 -34.82
C ASP A 173 -83.14 -23.21 -34.57
N GLY A 174 -83.75 -23.40 -33.39
CA GLY A 174 -84.34 -24.65 -32.93
C GLY A 174 -83.34 -25.58 -32.22
N SER A 175 -82.05 -25.23 -32.18
CA SER A 175 -80.99 -25.96 -31.46
C SER A 175 -80.13 -25.07 -30.56
N LYS A 176 -80.02 -23.78 -30.88
CA LYS A 176 -79.32 -22.76 -30.09
C LYS A 176 -80.09 -21.44 -30.13
N ALA A 177 -80.33 -20.87 -28.95
CA ALA A 177 -80.78 -19.50 -28.78
C ALA A 177 -79.56 -18.56 -28.60
N VAL A 178 -79.53 -17.46 -29.35
CA VAL A 178 -78.50 -16.41 -29.29
C VAL A 178 -79.13 -15.15 -28.73
N GLN A 179 -78.56 -14.63 -27.64
CA GLN A 179 -79.00 -13.36 -27.05
C GLN A 179 -78.56 -12.19 -27.95
N ASN A 180 -79.46 -11.23 -28.19
CA ASN A 180 -79.09 -9.96 -28.78
C ASN A 180 -78.22 -9.15 -27.79
N LEU A 181 -76.97 -8.88 -28.16
CA LEU A 181 -76.02 -8.15 -27.33
C LEU A 181 -75.93 -6.65 -27.66
N PHE A 182 -76.66 -6.18 -28.68
CA PHE A 182 -76.75 -4.76 -29.00
C PHE A 182 -77.52 -4.00 -27.90
N ALA A 183 -77.23 -2.71 -27.77
CA ALA A 183 -77.92 -1.80 -26.87
C ALA A 183 -78.26 -0.48 -27.59
N GLU A 184 -79.26 0.25 -27.11
CA GLU A 184 -79.52 1.60 -27.59
C GLU A 184 -78.27 2.49 -27.44
N ASN A 185 -78.10 3.40 -28.39
CA ASN A 185 -76.92 4.26 -28.56
C ASN A 185 -75.66 3.57 -29.09
N ASP A 186 -75.69 2.25 -29.35
CA ASP A 186 -74.62 1.60 -30.09
C ASP A 186 -74.53 2.16 -31.51
N GLN A 187 -73.33 2.18 -32.07
CA GLN A 187 -73.10 2.55 -33.45
C GLN A 187 -72.82 1.25 -34.22
N ALA A 188 -73.76 0.80 -35.03
CA ALA A 188 -73.69 -0.46 -35.76
C ALA A 188 -73.10 -0.26 -37.15
N GLN A 189 -72.07 -1.02 -37.49
CA GLN A 189 -71.38 -0.96 -38.77
C GLN A 189 -71.50 -2.28 -39.54
N CYS A 190 -71.79 -2.17 -40.83
CA CYS A 190 -71.52 -3.22 -41.80
C CYS A 190 -70.55 -2.67 -42.84
N ARG A 191 -69.53 -3.46 -43.19
CA ARG A 191 -68.54 -3.12 -44.20
C ARG A 191 -68.04 -4.37 -44.88
N ASP A 192 -68.29 -4.47 -46.18
CA ASP A 192 -67.65 -5.49 -47.01
C ASP A 192 -66.27 -5.02 -47.46
N ILE A 193 -65.30 -5.93 -47.40
CA ILE A 193 -63.92 -5.69 -47.82
C ILE A 193 -63.55 -6.79 -48.79
N ASN A 194 -63.14 -6.39 -50.00
CA ASN A 194 -62.63 -7.26 -51.06
C ASN A 194 -63.70 -8.04 -51.84
N VAL A 195 -64.80 -7.38 -52.22
CA VAL A 195 -65.78 -7.94 -53.16
C VAL A 195 -65.45 -7.49 -54.59
N LYS A 196 -65.35 -8.44 -55.51
CA LYS A 196 -65.09 -8.18 -56.93
C LYS A 196 -66.39 -7.69 -57.58
N GLU A 197 -66.50 -6.39 -57.84
CA GLU A 197 -67.65 -5.83 -58.57
C GLU A 197 -67.78 -6.50 -59.96
N GLY A 198 -69.00 -6.92 -60.31
CA GLY A 198 -69.36 -7.32 -61.68
C GLY A 198 -69.49 -8.81 -62.01
N ILE A 199 -69.58 -9.74 -61.04
CA ILE A 199 -69.84 -11.17 -61.32
C ILE A 199 -71.32 -11.57 -61.05
N TYR A 200 -72.02 -10.90 -60.14
CA TYR A 200 -73.44 -11.15 -59.83
C TYR A 200 -74.21 -9.83 -59.73
N ASP A 201 -75.44 -9.78 -60.27
CA ASP A 201 -76.34 -8.63 -60.11
C ASP A 201 -76.66 -8.43 -58.62
N ASN A 202 -76.61 -7.17 -58.15
CA ASN A 202 -76.81 -6.72 -56.75
C ASN A 202 -75.70 -6.97 -55.73
N VAL A 203 -74.44 -7.20 -56.16
CA VAL A 203 -73.31 -7.20 -55.23
C VAL A 203 -72.58 -5.85 -55.31
N SER A 204 -73.08 -4.86 -54.58
CA SER A 204 -72.36 -3.62 -54.26
C SER A 204 -71.63 -3.78 -52.93
N ASN A 205 -70.44 -3.17 -52.77
CA ASN A 205 -69.80 -3.09 -51.46
C ASN A 205 -70.78 -2.45 -50.45
N GLN A 206 -71.28 -3.24 -49.49
CA GLN A 206 -72.19 -2.73 -48.48
C GLN A 206 -71.39 -1.95 -47.44
N TYR A 207 -71.79 -0.70 -47.20
CA TYR A 207 -71.21 0.12 -46.14
C TYR A 207 -72.29 0.97 -45.46
N TYR A 208 -72.41 0.82 -44.15
CA TYR A 208 -73.10 1.80 -43.31
C TYR A 208 -72.55 1.78 -41.90
N TRP A 209 -72.66 2.92 -41.22
CA TRP A 209 -72.42 3.05 -39.79
C TRP A 209 -73.54 3.91 -39.21
N ARG A 210 -74.48 3.28 -38.50
CA ARG A 210 -75.75 3.90 -38.10
C ARG A 210 -75.96 3.80 -36.60
N LEU A 211 -76.66 4.77 -36.00
CA LEU A 211 -77.05 4.68 -34.58
C LEU A 211 -78.13 3.61 -34.39
N VAL A 212 -77.96 2.77 -33.36
CA VAL A 212 -79.00 1.88 -32.85
C VAL A 212 -79.93 2.70 -31.95
N VAL A 213 -81.18 2.88 -32.40
CA VAL A 213 -82.22 3.66 -31.71
C VAL A 213 -83.27 2.79 -31.02
N GLY A 214 -83.21 1.47 -31.21
CA GLY A 214 -84.07 0.51 -30.56
C GLY A 214 -83.49 -0.90 -30.64
N VAL A 215 -83.76 -1.73 -29.62
CA VAL A 215 -83.27 -3.11 -29.54
C VAL A 215 -84.42 -4.01 -29.05
N GLY A 216 -84.69 -5.08 -29.78
CA GLY A 216 -85.57 -6.17 -29.36
C GLY A 216 -84.83 -7.50 -29.21
N ASP A 217 -85.55 -8.54 -28.82
CA ASP A 217 -84.98 -9.87 -28.59
C ASP A 217 -84.31 -10.46 -29.84
N ASP A 218 -84.86 -10.18 -31.03
CA ASP A 218 -84.41 -10.70 -32.32
C ASP A 218 -84.20 -9.60 -33.38
N TYR A 219 -84.16 -8.32 -33.00
CA TYR A 219 -83.92 -7.23 -33.94
C TYR A 219 -83.18 -6.03 -33.34
N ILE A 220 -82.59 -5.21 -34.21
CA ILE A 220 -82.09 -3.86 -33.90
C ILE A 220 -82.71 -2.84 -34.86
N ASP A 221 -82.98 -1.63 -34.37
CA ASP A 221 -83.49 -0.51 -35.16
C ASP A 221 -82.35 0.48 -35.44
N LEU A 222 -81.97 0.63 -36.71
CA LEU A 222 -80.91 1.51 -37.19
C LEU A 222 -81.47 2.82 -37.72
N SER A 223 -81.01 3.96 -37.18
CA SER A 223 -81.46 5.29 -37.59
C SER A 223 -81.22 5.57 -39.06
N LYS A 224 -82.21 6.22 -39.71
CA LYS A 224 -82.06 6.76 -41.07
C LYS A 224 -81.26 8.06 -41.10
N ASP A 225 -81.45 8.90 -40.08
CA ASP A 225 -80.95 10.27 -40.04
C ASP A 225 -79.62 10.41 -39.27
N ASP A 226 -79.40 9.58 -38.22
CA ASP A 226 -78.15 9.56 -37.44
C ASP A 226 -77.26 8.41 -37.94
N CYS A 227 -76.49 8.72 -38.97
CA CYS A 227 -75.55 7.80 -39.59
C CYS A 227 -74.35 8.52 -40.21
N ASP A 228 -73.31 7.75 -40.50
CA ASP A 228 -72.17 8.24 -41.29
C ASP A 228 -72.59 8.62 -42.71
N THR A 229 -71.86 9.57 -43.29
CA THR A 229 -72.09 10.04 -44.66
C THR A 229 -71.82 8.89 -45.63
N GLY A 230 -72.76 8.62 -46.54
CA GLY A 230 -72.64 7.53 -47.52
C GLY A 230 -73.10 6.17 -47.01
N SER A 231 -73.71 6.09 -45.82
CA SER A 231 -74.33 4.86 -45.32
C SER A 231 -75.45 4.36 -46.24
N THR A 232 -75.33 3.13 -46.73
CA THR A 232 -76.35 2.46 -47.56
C THR A 232 -77.52 1.95 -46.71
N VAL A 233 -78.54 1.39 -47.38
CA VAL A 233 -79.68 0.73 -46.73
C VAL A 233 -79.28 -0.69 -46.32
N PRO A 234 -79.47 -1.10 -45.05
CA PRO A 234 -79.19 -2.47 -44.62
C PRO A 234 -79.93 -3.52 -45.45
N ALA A 235 -79.31 -4.69 -45.65
CA ALA A 235 -79.87 -5.80 -46.41
C ALA A 235 -79.77 -7.13 -45.63
N ALA A 236 -80.53 -8.13 -46.06
CA ALA A 236 -80.38 -9.49 -45.56
C ALA A 236 -79.05 -10.09 -46.05
N GLY A 237 -78.30 -10.71 -45.14
CA GLY A 237 -76.95 -11.22 -45.37
C GLY A 237 -75.85 -10.35 -44.74
N ASP A 238 -76.15 -9.10 -44.38
CA ASP A 238 -75.19 -8.18 -43.81
C ASP A 238 -74.60 -8.70 -42.49
N ASN A 239 -73.27 -8.69 -42.36
CA ASN A 239 -72.60 -8.90 -41.09
C ASN A 239 -72.44 -7.56 -40.39
N ILE A 240 -73.24 -7.35 -39.35
CA ILE A 240 -73.32 -6.12 -38.60
C ILE A 240 -72.55 -6.30 -37.30
N CYS A 241 -71.61 -5.42 -37.03
CA CYS A 241 -70.89 -5.37 -35.77
C CYS A 241 -71.23 -4.08 -35.03
N GLN A 242 -71.26 -4.15 -33.71
CA GLN A 242 -71.24 -2.95 -32.89
C GLN A 242 -69.83 -2.37 -32.96
N LEU A 243 -69.71 -1.07 -33.24
CA LEU A 243 -68.43 -0.38 -33.32
C LEU A 243 -68.62 1.02 -32.76
N GLY A 244 -68.53 1.14 -31.43
CA GLY A 244 -68.71 2.41 -30.72
C GLY A 244 -70.11 2.61 -30.12
N ASN A 245 -70.23 3.60 -29.25
CA ASN A 245 -71.48 3.95 -28.57
C ASN A 245 -71.49 5.45 -28.22
N ARG A 246 -72.63 6.15 -28.32
CA ARG A 246 -72.69 7.60 -28.04
C ARG A 246 -72.54 7.98 -26.56
N LEU A 247 -72.85 7.07 -25.64
CA LEU A 247 -73.02 7.37 -24.22
C LEU A 247 -72.10 6.50 -23.32
N TYR A 248 -72.11 5.19 -23.54
CA TYR A 248 -71.50 4.19 -22.66
C TYR A 248 -70.05 3.91 -23.03
N LYS A 249 -69.11 4.46 -22.26
CA LYS A 249 -67.65 4.39 -22.51
C LYS A 249 -67.11 2.96 -22.58
N GLU A 250 -67.70 2.04 -21.85
CA GLU A 250 -67.34 0.63 -21.86
C GLU A 250 -67.62 -0.05 -23.22
N ARG A 251 -68.57 0.48 -24.00
CA ARG A 251 -68.93 0.01 -25.34
C ARG A 251 -68.27 0.82 -26.46
N GLN A 252 -67.39 1.76 -26.11
CA GLN A 252 -66.64 2.59 -27.06
C GLN A 252 -65.29 1.97 -27.47
N ASN A 253 -65.08 0.69 -27.20
CA ASN A 253 -63.81 0.01 -27.42
C ASN A 253 -63.99 -1.13 -28.41
N ALA A 254 -63.00 -1.33 -29.28
CA ALA A 254 -62.99 -2.43 -30.23
C ALA A 254 -61.56 -2.85 -30.56
N ILE A 255 -61.37 -4.12 -30.93
CA ILE A 255 -60.13 -4.60 -31.53
C ILE A 255 -60.43 -4.94 -32.99
N VAL A 256 -59.59 -4.47 -33.91
CA VAL A 256 -59.68 -4.77 -35.33
C VAL A 256 -58.41 -5.49 -35.75
N ILE A 257 -58.56 -6.72 -36.23
CA ILE A 257 -57.48 -7.52 -36.81
C ILE A 257 -57.70 -7.52 -38.32
N SER A 258 -56.72 -7.05 -39.09
CA SER A 258 -56.84 -6.90 -40.53
C SER A 258 -55.74 -7.65 -41.26
N SER A 259 -56.09 -8.42 -42.29
CA SER A 259 -55.14 -8.89 -43.31
C SER A 259 -55.19 -8.06 -44.60
N TYR A 260 -55.90 -6.92 -44.58
CA TYR A 260 -56.17 -6.06 -45.74
C TYR A 260 -55.99 -4.56 -45.43
N GLY A 261 -55.27 -3.84 -46.29
CA GLY A 261 -54.93 -2.42 -46.10
C GLY A 261 -53.44 -2.16 -46.32
N SER A 262 -53.05 -0.88 -46.42
CA SER A 262 -51.65 -0.49 -46.66
C SER A 262 -50.72 -0.80 -45.48
N ASP A 263 -51.27 -0.98 -44.29
CA ASP A 263 -50.58 -1.31 -43.05
C ASP A 263 -50.82 -2.77 -42.62
N SER A 264 -51.36 -3.61 -43.50
CA SER A 264 -51.66 -5.00 -43.15
C SER A 264 -50.46 -5.95 -43.29
N PRO A 265 -50.43 -7.05 -42.52
CA PRO A 265 -51.39 -7.43 -41.48
C PRO A 265 -51.29 -6.52 -40.24
N SER A 266 -52.43 -6.11 -39.69
CA SER A 266 -52.46 -5.23 -38.53
C SER A 266 -53.37 -5.72 -37.41
N PHE A 267 -52.99 -5.38 -36.18
CA PHE A 267 -53.81 -5.49 -34.98
C PHE A 267 -53.97 -4.09 -34.40
N LYS A 268 -55.21 -3.62 -34.24
CA LYS A 268 -55.49 -2.29 -33.70
C LYS A 268 -56.51 -2.38 -32.58
N GLN A 269 -56.22 -1.71 -31.47
CA GLN A 269 -57.19 -1.48 -30.41
C GLN A 269 -57.62 -0.02 -30.44
N TYR A 270 -58.93 0.19 -30.37
CA TYR A 270 -59.56 1.49 -30.34
C TYR A 270 -60.25 1.70 -28.99
N ALA A 271 -60.23 2.95 -28.51
CA ALA A 271 -60.98 3.36 -27.34
C ALA A 271 -61.64 4.73 -27.56
N GLY A 272 -62.82 4.93 -26.99
CA GLY A 272 -63.55 6.19 -27.08
C GLY A 272 -64.22 6.43 -28.45
N ILE A 273 -64.63 5.38 -29.16
CA ILE A 273 -65.43 5.50 -30.40
C ILE A 273 -66.86 5.99 -30.07
N ASP A 274 -67.02 7.31 -29.96
CA ASP A 274 -68.27 8.03 -29.65
C ASP A 274 -68.96 8.67 -30.86
N SER A 275 -68.35 8.47 -32.03
CA SER A 275 -68.75 9.02 -33.32
C SER A 275 -68.40 8.06 -34.46
N TYR A 276 -68.87 8.34 -35.66
CA TYR A 276 -68.62 7.53 -36.86
C TYR A 276 -67.22 7.72 -37.45
N SER A 277 -66.22 7.94 -36.60
CA SER A 277 -64.83 8.05 -36.99
C SER A 277 -63.96 7.24 -36.03
N LEU A 278 -63.04 6.50 -36.62
CA LEU A 278 -61.95 5.82 -35.89
C LEU A 278 -60.71 6.70 -35.77
N GLU A 279 -60.67 7.84 -36.46
CA GLU A 279 -59.51 8.73 -36.49
C GLU A 279 -59.18 9.26 -35.09
N GLY A 280 -57.94 9.04 -34.66
CA GLY A 280 -57.45 9.45 -33.35
C GLY A 280 -58.04 8.65 -32.19
N ARG A 281 -58.66 7.50 -32.47
CA ARG A 281 -59.20 6.58 -31.47
C ARG A 281 -58.32 5.35 -31.27
N GLU A 282 -57.28 5.18 -32.09
CA GLU A 282 -56.25 4.16 -31.90
C GLU A 282 -55.54 4.36 -30.56
N VAL A 283 -55.52 3.33 -29.72
CA VAL A 283 -54.71 3.30 -28.48
C VAL A 283 -53.60 2.26 -28.56
N THR A 284 -53.71 1.28 -29.44
CA THR A 284 -52.62 0.34 -29.72
C THR A 284 -52.68 -0.05 -31.18
N VAL A 285 -51.54 -0.03 -31.86
CA VAL A 285 -51.35 -0.42 -33.25
C VAL A 285 -50.16 -1.37 -33.32
N LEU A 286 -50.34 -2.52 -33.94
CA LEU A 286 -49.25 -3.41 -34.33
C LEU A 286 -49.35 -3.64 -35.84
N SER A 287 -48.36 -3.19 -36.61
CA SER A 287 -48.37 -3.25 -38.08
C SER A 287 -46.95 -3.17 -38.66
N PRO A 288 -46.71 -3.63 -39.91
CA PRO A 288 -45.44 -3.43 -40.61
C PRO A 288 -45.04 -1.96 -40.79
N SER A 289 -46.01 -1.05 -40.82
CA SER A 289 -45.77 0.40 -40.96
C SER A 289 -45.41 1.10 -39.65
N GLY A 290 -45.43 0.39 -38.52
CA GLY A 290 -45.13 0.95 -37.21
C GLY A 290 -46.02 0.38 -36.11
N ASN A 291 -45.50 0.40 -34.89
CA ASN A 291 -46.19 -0.08 -33.70
C ASN A 291 -46.36 1.07 -32.70
N GLU A 292 -47.56 1.19 -32.14
CA GLU A 292 -47.91 2.15 -31.11
C GLU A 292 -48.56 1.40 -29.93
N LEU A 293 -48.10 1.65 -28.72
CA LEU A 293 -48.63 1.02 -27.50
C LEU A 293 -48.88 2.11 -26.47
N SER A 294 -50.12 2.59 -26.37
CA SER A 294 -50.51 3.63 -25.41
C SER A 294 -51.04 3.03 -24.12
N GLY A 295 -50.39 3.36 -22.98
CA GLY A 295 -50.76 2.87 -21.65
C GLY A 295 -49.55 2.53 -20.77
N LYS A 296 -49.79 1.85 -19.64
CA LYS A 296 -48.72 1.40 -18.75
C LYS A 296 -48.18 0.04 -19.20
N LEU A 297 -46.96 0.04 -19.74
CA LEU A 297 -46.25 -1.19 -20.12
C LEU A 297 -45.50 -1.77 -18.91
N HIS A 298 -45.79 -3.03 -18.56
CA HIS A 298 -45.09 -3.78 -17.51
C HIS A 298 -44.16 -4.82 -18.14
N ILE A 299 -42.84 -4.57 -18.06
CA ILE A 299 -41.80 -5.50 -18.55
C ILE A 299 -41.22 -6.26 -17.35
N GLN A 300 -41.21 -7.59 -17.39
CA GLN A 300 -40.73 -8.42 -16.29
C GLN A 300 -39.19 -8.43 -16.17
N PRO A 301 -38.62 -8.68 -14.97
CA PRO A 301 -37.19 -8.87 -14.78
C PRO A 301 -36.65 -9.98 -15.69
N GLY A 302 -35.61 -9.69 -16.49
CA GLY A 302 -34.99 -10.63 -17.45
C GLY A 302 -35.14 -10.26 -18.93
N SER A 303 -35.91 -9.22 -19.26
CA SER A 303 -35.98 -8.66 -20.61
C SER A 303 -34.93 -7.56 -20.82
N THR A 304 -34.26 -7.54 -21.98
CA THR A 304 -33.38 -6.43 -22.44
C THR A 304 -34.19 -5.24 -23.01
N GLY A 305 -35.51 -5.22 -22.75
CA GLY A 305 -36.53 -4.55 -23.57
C GLY A 305 -36.41 -3.06 -23.81
N TRP A 306 -35.56 -2.31 -23.10
CA TRP A 306 -35.30 -0.89 -23.39
C TRP A 306 -34.06 -0.67 -24.29
N GLN A 307 -33.10 -1.60 -24.29
CA GLN A 307 -31.87 -1.52 -25.11
C GLN A 307 -32.14 -1.70 -26.61
N SER A 308 -33.29 -2.26 -26.96
CA SER A 308 -33.70 -2.52 -28.34
C SER A 308 -34.75 -1.52 -28.86
N LEU A 309 -35.06 -0.45 -28.12
CA LEU A 309 -36.00 0.60 -28.55
C LEU A 309 -35.26 1.67 -29.37
N ASP A 310 -35.59 1.78 -30.65
CA ASP A 310 -35.07 2.82 -31.54
C ASP A 310 -35.93 4.10 -31.44
N GLY A 311 -35.31 5.28 -31.55
CA GLY A 311 -36.01 6.58 -31.51
C GLY A 311 -36.26 7.22 -30.14
N LEU A 312 -35.62 6.74 -29.06
CA LEU A 312 -35.65 7.44 -27.77
C LEU A 312 -35.01 8.84 -27.89
N PRO A 313 -35.59 9.90 -27.28
CA PRO A 313 -34.93 11.19 -27.16
C PRO A 313 -33.55 11.03 -26.52
N GLU A 314 -32.55 11.72 -27.04
CA GLU A 314 -31.13 11.50 -26.69
C GLU A 314 -30.87 11.51 -25.18
N GLY A 315 -31.52 12.43 -24.43
CA GLY A 315 -31.41 12.50 -22.97
C GLY A 315 -32.02 11.31 -22.20
N ILE A 316 -33.00 10.59 -22.76
CA ILE A 316 -33.54 9.37 -22.14
C ILE A 316 -32.70 8.15 -22.50
N LYS A 317 -32.12 8.13 -23.71
CA LYS A 317 -31.15 7.10 -24.13
C LYS A 317 -29.89 7.18 -23.25
N GLU A 318 -29.37 8.38 -23.01
CA GLU A 318 -28.25 8.64 -22.09
C GLU A 318 -28.53 8.21 -20.64
N ALA A 319 -29.73 8.48 -20.13
CA ALA A 319 -30.11 8.10 -18.76
C ALA A 319 -30.31 6.58 -18.61
N ALA A 320 -30.80 5.90 -19.65
CA ALA A 320 -30.99 4.44 -19.65
C ALA A 320 -29.68 3.68 -19.85
N ASP A 321 -28.82 4.14 -20.76
CA ASP A 321 -27.45 3.61 -20.93
C ASP A 321 -26.61 3.84 -19.66
N SER A 322 -26.78 4.98 -18.97
CA SER A 322 -26.16 5.23 -17.66
C SER A 322 -26.65 4.30 -16.55
N ALA A 323 -27.83 3.66 -16.67
CA ALA A 323 -28.37 2.81 -15.60
C ALA A 323 -27.84 1.36 -15.66
N ILE A 324 -27.38 0.88 -16.82
CA ILE A 324 -26.92 -0.52 -16.99
C ILE A 324 -25.55 -0.62 -17.69
N GLY A 325 -25.11 0.43 -18.37
CA GLY A 325 -23.73 0.65 -18.82
C GLY A 325 -22.95 1.65 -17.96
N GLY A 326 -23.56 2.23 -16.92
CA GLY A 326 -22.95 3.22 -16.02
C GLY A 326 -21.92 2.70 -15.02
N ILE A 327 -21.16 1.67 -15.38
CA ILE A 327 -19.74 1.66 -15.04
C ILE A 327 -19.04 2.39 -16.19
N GLU A 328 -19.23 3.70 -16.29
CA GLU A 328 -18.42 4.51 -17.20
C GLU A 328 -17.17 5.01 -16.50
N PHE A 329 -16.05 4.63 -17.11
CA PHE A 329 -14.70 5.11 -16.87
C PHE A 329 -14.69 6.65 -16.94
N GLY A 330 -14.50 7.33 -15.80
CA GLY A 330 -14.48 8.80 -15.80
C GLY A 330 -14.51 9.49 -14.44
N LYS A 331 -14.84 8.78 -13.34
CA LYS A 331 -14.79 9.33 -11.97
C LYS A 331 -13.43 9.90 -11.54
N ASN A 332 -12.39 9.79 -12.36
CA ASN A 332 -11.09 10.34 -12.05
C ASN A 332 -11.08 11.81 -12.44
N ASN A 333 -11.42 12.65 -11.47
CA ASN A 333 -11.08 14.05 -11.53
C ASN A 333 -9.58 14.17 -11.81
N LEU A 334 -9.24 14.75 -12.96
CA LEU A 334 -7.85 14.92 -13.39
C LEU A 334 -7.16 16.07 -12.63
N LEU A 335 -7.93 16.85 -11.87
CA LEU A 335 -7.46 17.94 -11.02
C LEU A 335 -7.19 17.43 -9.61
N ARG A 336 -5.96 17.64 -9.15
CA ARG A 336 -5.52 17.43 -7.78
C ARG A 336 -5.94 18.59 -6.89
N ASN A 337 -6.23 18.29 -5.63
CA ASN A 337 -6.65 19.25 -4.63
C ASN A 337 -7.73 20.22 -5.15
N SER A 338 -8.70 19.68 -5.89
CA SER A 338 -9.81 20.44 -6.46
C SER A 338 -10.91 20.80 -5.44
N GLY A 339 -10.83 20.19 -4.26
CA GLY A 339 -11.61 20.53 -3.08
C GLY A 339 -10.94 21.56 -2.17
N PHE A 340 -9.72 22.00 -2.46
CA PHE A 340 -8.97 23.02 -1.71
C PHE A 340 -8.75 22.71 -0.22
N THR A 341 -8.65 21.44 0.14
CA THR A 341 -8.36 20.95 1.50
C THR A 341 -6.86 20.74 1.75
N GLY A 342 -6.05 20.92 0.70
CA GLY A 342 -4.62 20.54 0.68
C GLY A 342 -4.44 19.05 0.42
N ASP A 343 -3.30 18.49 0.80
CA ASP A 343 -2.99 17.06 0.62
C ASP A 343 -2.66 16.34 1.92
N TYR A 344 -2.98 16.93 3.06
CA TYR A 344 -2.77 16.37 4.40
C TYR A 344 -1.30 16.00 4.68
N GLN A 345 -0.36 16.65 4.00
CA GLN A 345 1.08 16.53 4.24
C GLN A 345 1.72 17.89 4.55
N THR A 346 2.78 17.84 5.35
CA THR A 346 3.69 18.98 5.53
C THR A 346 4.37 19.37 4.21
N ALA A 347 4.50 20.66 3.97
CA ALA A 347 5.23 21.20 2.83
C ALA A 347 6.72 20.82 2.93
N ASN A 348 7.26 20.23 1.86
CA ASN A 348 8.70 20.02 1.76
C ASN A 348 9.39 21.35 1.49
N LEU A 349 10.27 21.76 2.40
CA LEU A 349 11.06 22.99 2.27
C LEU A 349 12.41 22.65 1.68
N ASN A 350 12.78 23.35 0.60
CA ASN A 350 14.12 23.34 0.05
C ASN A 350 14.84 24.64 0.45
N SER A 351 16.16 24.72 0.24
CA SER A 351 16.96 25.91 0.56
C SER A 351 16.46 27.20 -0.09
N ASP A 352 15.71 27.06 -1.19
CA ASP A 352 15.26 28.16 -2.03
C ASP A 352 13.78 28.50 -1.80
N THR A 353 13.10 27.79 -0.89
CA THR A 353 11.69 28.05 -0.56
C THR A 353 11.58 29.34 0.26
N SER A 354 11.08 30.42 -0.35
CA SER A 354 10.75 31.65 0.36
C SER A 354 9.50 31.44 1.21
N LEU A 355 9.57 31.78 2.50
CA LEU A 355 8.47 31.71 3.44
C LEU A 355 8.13 33.12 3.92
N ASP A 356 6.84 33.40 4.01
CA ASP A 356 6.28 34.58 4.64
C ASP A 356 5.32 34.20 5.78
N VAL A 357 4.76 35.20 6.45
CA VAL A 357 3.83 34.99 7.58
C VAL A 357 2.51 34.34 7.17
N THR A 358 2.22 34.23 5.88
CA THR A 358 0.99 33.61 5.32
C THR A 358 1.23 32.22 4.75
N SER A 359 2.47 31.74 4.78
CA SER A 359 2.84 30.45 4.21
C SER A 359 2.30 29.30 5.07
N GLU A 360 1.29 28.59 4.56
CA GLU A 360 0.77 27.37 5.17
C GLU A 360 1.80 26.24 5.00
N LEU A 361 2.39 25.78 6.11
CA LEU A 361 3.39 24.71 6.10
C LEU A 361 2.78 23.31 6.21
N TYR A 362 1.52 23.20 6.60
CA TYR A 362 0.81 21.93 6.73
C TYR A 362 -0.47 21.99 5.90
N SER A 363 -0.68 20.96 5.07
CA SER A 363 -1.81 20.84 4.15
C SER A 363 -2.22 22.15 3.46
N PRO A 364 -1.30 22.81 2.71
CA PRO A 364 -1.60 24.10 2.08
C PRO A 364 -2.84 24.00 1.20
N SER A 365 -3.84 24.85 1.44
CA SER A 365 -5.17 24.75 0.81
C SER A 365 -5.13 24.81 -0.72
N LEU A 366 -4.12 25.49 -1.28
CA LEU A 366 -3.90 25.64 -2.72
C LEU A 366 -2.72 24.80 -3.25
N LYS A 367 -2.30 23.74 -2.53
CA LYS A 367 -1.25 22.83 -3.02
C LYS A 367 -1.61 22.28 -4.41
N TYR A 368 -0.61 22.20 -5.29
CA TYR A 368 -0.72 21.88 -6.73
C TYR A 368 -1.30 22.98 -7.64
N TRP A 369 -1.76 24.10 -7.09
CA TRP A 369 -2.24 25.24 -7.86
C TRP A 369 -1.24 26.39 -7.83
N ASP A 370 -0.82 26.84 -9.01
CA ASP A 370 -0.14 28.12 -9.17
C ASP A 370 -1.19 29.23 -9.25
N VAL A 371 -1.17 30.14 -8.30
CA VAL A 371 -2.23 31.14 -8.12
C VAL A 371 -1.71 32.56 -8.18
N VAL A 372 -2.54 33.45 -8.75
CA VAL A 372 -2.34 34.91 -8.76
C VAL A 372 -3.65 35.54 -8.32
N ASN A 373 -3.64 36.30 -7.22
CA ASN A 373 -4.83 36.93 -6.64
C ASN A 373 -6.02 35.96 -6.40
N ALA A 374 -5.72 34.73 -5.97
CA ALA A 374 -6.71 33.75 -5.55
C ALA A 374 -6.43 33.28 -4.12
N VAL A 375 -7.48 33.11 -3.32
CA VAL A 375 -7.39 32.74 -1.90
C VAL A 375 -8.41 31.64 -1.61
N ALA A 376 -7.98 30.55 -0.98
CA ALA A 376 -8.89 29.53 -0.47
C ALA A 376 -9.51 29.96 0.87
N GLN A 377 -10.80 29.70 1.07
CA GLN A 377 -11.52 30.04 2.30
C GLN A 377 -12.58 28.96 2.63
N GLU A 378 -13.09 28.99 3.87
CA GLU A 378 -14.19 28.12 4.30
C GLU A 378 -15.49 28.44 3.53
N SER A 379 -16.28 27.42 3.23
CA SER A 379 -17.55 27.52 2.53
C SER A 379 -18.51 26.42 3.00
N GLU A 380 -19.63 26.83 3.60
CA GLU A 380 -20.71 25.91 4.02
C GLU A 380 -21.47 25.27 2.84
N ILE A 381 -21.31 25.85 1.65
CA ILE A 381 -22.01 25.43 0.43
C ILE A 381 -21.22 24.32 -0.29
N SER A 382 -19.90 24.30 -0.13
CA SER A 382 -19.01 23.34 -0.81
C SER A 382 -19.06 21.97 -0.16
N MET A 383 -19.10 20.91 -0.96
CA MET A 383 -18.96 19.53 -0.47
C MET A 383 -17.65 19.27 0.28
N SER A 384 -16.56 19.98 -0.05
CA SER A 384 -15.27 19.86 0.65
C SER A 384 -15.16 20.76 1.88
N GLY A 385 -16.15 21.62 2.12
CA GLY A 385 -16.08 22.68 3.13
C GLY A 385 -15.26 23.91 2.71
N LYS A 386 -14.67 23.91 1.50
CA LYS A 386 -13.76 24.98 1.03
C LYS A 386 -14.13 25.48 -0.37
N GLU A 387 -13.84 26.74 -0.62
CA GLU A 387 -13.91 27.35 -1.95
C GLU A 387 -12.68 28.22 -2.21
N VAL A 388 -12.46 28.57 -3.47
CA VAL A 388 -11.45 29.54 -3.87
C VAL A 388 -12.10 30.82 -4.42
N VAL A 389 -11.62 31.96 -3.94
CA VAL A 389 -12.05 33.28 -4.38
C VAL A 389 -10.96 33.89 -5.25
N ILE A 390 -11.28 34.20 -6.49
CA ILE A 390 -10.38 34.86 -7.44
C ILE A 390 -10.81 36.33 -7.59
N LYS A 391 -9.86 37.26 -7.43
CA LYS A 391 -10.07 38.71 -7.59
C LYS A 391 -9.09 39.28 -8.61
N SER A 392 -9.51 39.37 -9.88
CA SER A 392 -8.67 39.79 -11.01
C SER A 392 -7.37 39.00 -11.06
N GLY A 393 -7.54 37.70 -11.20
CA GLY A 393 -6.51 36.71 -10.96
C GLY A 393 -6.68 35.44 -11.76
N SER A 394 -5.78 34.51 -11.54
CA SER A 394 -5.76 33.22 -12.22
C SER A 394 -5.35 32.09 -11.30
N MET A 395 -5.77 30.89 -11.67
CA MET A 395 -5.31 29.64 -11.08
C MET A 395 -4.94 28.68 -12.19
N THR A 396 -3.79 28.04 -12.03
CA THR A 396 -3.25 27.13 -13.02
C THR A 396 -2.82 25.84 -12.35
N GLN A 397 -3.10 24.70 -12.97
CA GLN A 397 -2.63 23.40 -12.49
C GLN A 397 -1.94 22.63 -13.61
N ALA A 398 -0.73 22.14 -13.33
CA ALA A 398 -0.08 21.13 -14.15
C ALA A 398 -0.79 19.78 -13.97
N LEU A 399 -1.35 19.27 -15.06
CA LEU A 399 -2.11 18.02 -15.08
C LEU A 399 -1.17 16.82 -15.03
N PHE A 400 -1.37 15.92 -14.07
CA PHE A 400 -0.61 14.68 -13.96
C PHE A 400 -0.88 13.77 -15.17
N TYR A 401 -2.15 13.59 -15.51
CA TYR A 401 -2.58 12.92 -16.73
C TYR A 401 -2.74 13.95 -17.84
N ARG A 402 -1.92 13.82 -18.89
CA ARG A 402 -1.91 14.77 -20.01
C ARG A 402 -3.19 14.67 -20.83
N ILE A 403 -3.62 15.81 -21.35
CA ILE A 403 -4.73 15.94 -22.29
C ILE A 403 -4.36 15.32 -23.63
N ILE A 404 -5.25 14.47 -24.13
CA ILE A 404 -5.11 13.81 -25.42
C ILE A 404 -5.77 14.70 -26.49
N PRO A 405 -5.09 15.01 -27.61
CA PRO A 405 -5.69 15.80 -28.69
C PRO A 405 -6.88 15.08 -29.34
N GLY A 406 -7.94 15.83 -29.66
CA GLY A 406 -9.11 15.31 -30.39
C GLY A 406 -10.10 14.52 -29.54
N GLU A 407 -9.90 14.43 -28.23
CA GLU A 407 -10.77 13.74 -27.28
C GLU A 407 -11.77 14.71 -26.65
N SER A 408 -12.89 14.16 -26.18
CA SER A 408 -13.93 14.93 -25.47
C SER A 408 -13.64 15.00 -23.98
N TYR A 409 -13.81 16.18 -23.40
CA TYR A 409 -13.63 16.45 -21.98
C TYR A 409 -14.78 17.31 -21.45
N ILE A 410 -14.96 17.22 -20.14
CA ILE A 410 -15.91 18.03 -19.39
C ILE A 410 -15.14 18.77 -18.31
N PHE A 411 -15.30 20.09 -18.28
CA PHE A 411 -14.91 20.92 -17.16
C PHE A 411 -16.17 21.40 -16.44
N SER A 412 -16.30 21.05 -15.17
CA SER A 412 -17.45 21.45 -14.34
C SER A 412 -16.97 22.09 -13.04
N PHE A 413 -17.80 22.98 -12.51
CA PHE A 413 -17.55 23.64 -11.23
C PHE A 413 -18.84 24.21 -10.65
N TYR A 414 -18.86 24.39 -9.33
CA TYR A 414 -19.92 25.10 -8.64
C TYR A 414 -19.42 26.49 -8.25
N GLY A 415 -20.12 27.55 -8.61
CA GLY A 415 -19.60 28.89 -8.35
C GLY A 415 -20.53 30.05 -8.68
N LYS A 416 -20.07 31.25 -8.37
CA LYS A 416 -20.74 32.54 -8.61
C LYS A 416 -19.72 33.61 -8.98
N GLY A 417 -20.16 34.70 -9.60
CA GLY A 417 -19.30 35.83 -9.96
C GLY A 417 -19.76 36.54 -11.22
N THR A 418 -18.82 37.19 -11.92
CA THR A 418 -19.11 37.89 -13.18
C THR A 418 -18.91 36.97 -14.40
N SER A 419 -17.72 36.40 -14.52
CA SER A 419 -17.38 35.46 -15.58
C SER A 419 -16.14 34.67 -15.21
N VAL A 420 -15.97 33.49 -15.81
CA VAL A 420 -14.74 32.72 -15.72
C VAL A 420 -14.31 32.28 -17.11
N THR A 421 -13.03 32.45 -17.39
CA THR A 421 -12.40 31.94 -18.60
C THR A 421 -11.55 30.75 -18.22
N PHE A 422 -11.78 29.59 -18.84
CA PHE A 422 -10.90 28.44 -18.67
C PHE A 422 -10.25 28.06 -20.00
N SER A 423 -9.06 27.46 -19.93
CA SER A 423 -8.37 26.94 -21.10
C SER A 423 -7.70 25.61 -20.80
N CYS A 424 -7.85 24.64 -21.71
CA CYS A 424 -7.30 23.29 -21.57
C CYS A 424 -7.12 22.63 -22.95
N GLY A 425 -5.97 22.02 -23.23
CA GLY A 425 -5.76 21.25 -24.48
C GLY A 425 -6.01 22.03 -25.78
N GLY A 426 -5.63 23.31 -25.81
CA GLY A 426 -5.85 24.21 -26.95
C GLY A 426 -7.27 24.75 -27.08
N TYR A 427 -8.21 24.33 -26.23
CA TYR A 427 -9.56 24.91 -26.14
C TYR A 427 -9.61 26.01 -25.08
N ALA A 428 -10.39 27.06 -25.30
CA ALA A 428 -10.66 28.09 -24.31
C ALA A 428 -12.09 28.63 -24.46
N GLU A 429 -12.76 28.89 -23.35
CA GLU A 429 -14.13 29.41 -23.31
C GLU A 429 -14.30 30.38 -22.15
N THR A 430 -15.12 31.42 -22.36
CA THR A 430 -15.52 32.36 -21.30
C THR A 430 -16.98 32.15 -20.97
N ILE A 431 -17.24 31.81 -19.72
CA ILE A 431 -18.56 31.46 -19.20
C ILE A 431 -19.07 32.66 -18.38
N PRO A 432 -20.22 33.26 -18.73
CA PRO A 432 -20.86 34.26 -17.88
C PRO A 432 -21.40 33.59 -16.61
N LEU A 433 -21.19 34.23 -15.46
CA LEU A 433 -21.63 33.74 -14.15
C LEU A 433 -22.77 34.61 -13.60
N THR A 434 -23.41 34.12 -12.55
CA THR A 434 -24.42 34.84 -11.77
C THR A 434 -23.94 35.12 -10.35
N ASP A 435 -24.63 36.02 -9.63
CA ASP A 435 -24.35 36.31 -8.22
C ASP A 435 -24.76 35.18 -7.26
N GLU A 436 -25.55 34.22 -7.74
CA GLU A 436 -25.92 32.99 -7.02
C GLU A 436 -25.01 31.82 -7.40
N TYR A 437 -24.76 30.92 -6.45
CA TYR A 437 -24.04 29.68 -6.71
C TYR A 437 -24.85 28.79 -7.65
N LYS A 438 -24.23 28.39 -8.76
CA LYS A 438 -24.79 27.44 -9.72
C LYS A 438 -23.74 26.48 -10.22
N ARG A 439 -24.19 25.31 -10.69
CA ARG A 439 -23.34 24.34 -11.36
C ARG A 439 -23.19 24.74 -12.82
N TYR A 440 -21.96 24.86 -13.28
CA TYR A 440 -21.60 25.08 -14.67
C TYR A 440 -20.93 23.81 -15.20
N ILE A 441 -21.31 23.40 -16.41
CA ILE A 441 -20.82 22.19 -17.07
C ILE A 441 -20.46 22.56 -18.50
N CYS A 442 -19.17 22.56 -18.81
CA CYS A 442 -18.64 22.87 -20.13
C CYS A 442 -18.12 21.60 -20.78
N ARG A 443 -18.74 21.21 -21.90
CA ARG A 443 -18.32 20.08 -22.72
C ARG A 443 -17.53 20.61 -23.90
N PHE A 444 -16.31 20.11 -24.07
CA PHE A 444 -15.44 20.59 -25.12
C PHE A 444 -14.60 19.46 -25.72
N LYS A 445 -14.12 19.70 -26.93
CA LYS A 445 -13.19 18.81 -27.63
C LYS A 445 -11.83 19.48 -27.70
N THR A 446 -10.78 18.76 -27.32
CA THR A 446 -9.43 19.31 -27.26
C THR A 446 -8.85 19.45 -28.66
N LEU A 447 -8.16 20.56 -28.90
CA LEU A 447 -7.56 20.89 -30.20
C LEU A 447 -6.10 20.44 -30.29
N SER A 448 -5.42 20.35 -29.15
CA SER A 448 -4.01 19.95 -29.07
C SER A 448 -3.75 19.15 -27.80
N ALA A 449 -2.59 18.49 -27.74
CA ALA A 449 -2.09 17.97 -26.48
C ALA A 449 -1.91 19.13 -25.49
N GLY A 450 -2.13 18.88 -24.20
CA GLY A 450 -2.01 19.88 -23.15
C GLY A 450 -1.63 19.25 -21.82
N SER A 451 -0.87 19.97 -21.02
CA SER A 451 -0.46 19.54 -19.68
C SER A 451 -0.92 20.52 -18.59
N ILE A 452 -1.74 21.50 -18.93
CA ILE A 452 -2.12 22.59 -18.05
C ILE A 452 -3.61 22.89 -18.21
N LEU A 453 -4.31 23.03 -17.08
CA LEU A 453 -5.58 23.74 -17.00
C LEU A 453 -5.32 25.13 -16.42
N SER A 454 -5.85 26.16 -17.05
CA SER A 454 -5.85 27.53 -16.52
C SER A 454 -7.26 28.05 -16.37
N ILE A 455 -7.51 28.78 -15.27
CA ILE A 455 -8.77 29.42 -14.91
C ILE A 455 -8.46 30.89 -14.61
N HIS A 456 -9.19 31.82 -15.20
CA HIS A 456 -9.05 33.25 -14.97
C HIS A 456 -10.42 33.86 -14.67
N SER A 457 -10.48 34.74 -13.68
CA SER A 457 -11.71 35.46 -13.34
C SER A 457 -11.41 36.85 -12.79
N VAL A 458 -12.27 37.82 -13.13
CA VAL A 458 -12.24 39.18 -12.56
C VAL A 458 -12.78 39.15 -11.13
N THR A 459 -13.86 38.43 -10.90
CA THR A 459 -14.43 38.19 -9.57
C THR A 459 -15.24 36.90 -9.63
N GLY A 460 -14.88 35.92 -8.81
CA GLY A 460 -15.67 34.71 -8.65
C GLY A 460 -15.24 33.85 -7.45
N SER A 461 -16.22 33.15 -6.89
CA SER A 461 -16.04 32.08 -5.91
C SER A 461 -16.31 30.75 -6.59
N PHE A 462 -15.39 29.80 -6.47
CA PHE A 462 -15.45 28.51 -7.13
C PHE A 462 -15.18 27.38 -6.14
N CYS A 463 -15.97 26.32 -6.19
CA CYS A 463 -15.70 25.07 -5.51
C CYS A 463 -15.99 23.90 -6.44
N GLU A 464 -15.55 22.72 -6.03
CA GLU A 464 -15.89 21.46 -6.69
C GLU A 464 -15.46 21.45 -8.17
N LEU A 465 -14.24 21.92 -8.43
CA LEU A 465 -13.66 21.89 -9.77
C LEU A 465 -13.47 20.44 -10.21
N GLN A 466 -13.91 20.12 -11.42
CA GLN A 466 -13.72 18.79 -11.98
C GLN A 466 -13.37 18.88 -13.46
N LEU A 467 -12.30 18.19 -13.82
CA LEU A 467 -11.94 17.94 -15.20
C LEU A 467 -11.96 16.44 -15.43
N GLU A 468 -12.79 15.97 -16.34
CA GLU A 468 -12.94 14.55 -16.66
C GLU A 468 -12.94 14.33 -18.17
N ARG A 469 -12.44 13.17 -18.61
CA ARG A 469 -12.51 12.75 -20.01
C ARG A 469 -13.85 12.07 -20.25
N GLY A 470 -14.57 12.49 -21.29
CA GLY A 470 -15.88 11.93 -21.64
C GLY A 470 -16.89 13.00 -22.08
N THR A 471 -18.14 12.59 -22.17
CA THR A 471 -19.29 13.42 -22.60
C THR A 471 -20.41 13.49 -21.57
N VAL A 472 -20.42 12.55 -20.61
CA VAL A 472 -21.39 12.47 -19.50
C VAL A 472 -20.77 13.09 -18.23
N PRO A 473 -21.40 14.11 -17.63
CA PRO A 473 -20.89 14.75 -16.41
C PRO A 473 -21.11 13.82 -15.21
N SER A 474 -20.09 13.66 -14.38
CA SER A 474 -20.22 12.96 -13.09
C SER A 474 -20.38 13.95 -11.92
N SER A 475 -20.77 13.42 -10.75
CA SER A 475 -20.77 14.24 -9.52
C SER A 475 -19.34 14.51 -9.07
N TRP A 476 -19.12 15.66 -8.41
CA TRP A 476 -17.80 16.02 -7.92
C TRP A 476 -17.20 14.94 -7.00
N GLY A 477 -15.94 14.62 -7.26
CA GLY A 477 -15.11 13.74 -6.45
C GLY A 477 -13.66 14.22 -6.47
N ALA A 478 -12.94 13.95 -5.37
CA ALA A 478 -11.51 14.20 -5.29
C ALA A 478 -10.74 13.34 -6.30
N SER A 479 -9.56 13.81 -6.71
CA SER A 479 -8.67 13.02 -7.56
C SER A 479 -8.19 11.77 -6.82
N MET A 480 -8.07 10.63 -7.51
CA MET A 480 -7.47 9.42 -6.94
C MET A 480 -6.01 9.59 -6.52
N MET A 481 -5.35 10.64 -7.01
CA MET A 481 -3.98 11.01 -6.65
C MET A 481 -3.92 11.93 -5.42
N ASP A 482 -5.05 12.36 -4.89
CA ASP A 482 -5.09 13.14 -3.67
C ASP A 482 -5.06 12.20 -2.46
N ASN A 483 -4.30 12.59 -1.44
CA ASN A 483 -4.34 11.89 -0.18
C ASN A 483 -5.69 12.13 0.49
N THR A 484 -6.12 11.16 1.29
CA THR A 484 -7.38 11.25 2.00
C THR A 484 -7.19 11.88 3.39
N SER A 485 -8.28 12.39 3.97
CA SER A 485 -8.25 13.03 5.30
C SER A 485 -7.78 12.10 6.42
N GLU A 486 -7.87 10.79 6.24
CA GLU A 486 -7.34 9.80 7.19
C GLU A 486 -5.81 9.88 7.32
N LEU A 487 -5.09 10.35 6.29
CA LEU A 487 -3.65 10.58 6.37
C LEU A 487 -3.32 11.70 7.36
N ALA A 488 -4.21 12.68 7.54
CA ALA A 488 -4.03 13.73 8.53
C ALA A 488 -3.89 13.14 9.95
N HIS A 489 -4.74 12.16 10.28
CA HIS A 489 -4.68 11.48 11.57
C HIS A 489 -3.39 10.67 11.75
N TYR A 490 -2.91 10.00 10.68
CA TYR A 490 -1.63 9.29 10.74
C TYR A 490 -0.46 10.26 10.93
N GLN A 491 -0.48 11.42 10.27
CA GLN A 491 0.54 12.45 10.47
C GLN A 491 0.45 13.13 11.84
N GLU A 492 -0.74 13.29 12.41
CA GLU A 492 -0.91 13.71 13.81
C GLU A 492 -0.28 12.68 14.75
N LEU A 493 -0.50 11.38 14.52
CA LEU A 493 0.10 10.30 15.31
C LEU A 493 1.62 10.22 15.11
N GLU A 494 2.13 10.43 13.89
CA GLU A 494 3.58 10.54 13.63
C GLU A 494 4.17 11.78 14.29
N TYR A 495 3.50 12.93 14.21
CA TYR A 495 3.92 14.15 14.89
C TYR A 495 3.93 13.95 16.41
N LEU A 496 2.90 13.32 16.98
CA LEU A 496 2.88 12.95 18.39
C LEU A 496 3.99 11.95 18.72
N THR A 497 4.22 10.95 17.86
CA THR A 497 5.28 9.95 18.05
C THR A 497 6.68 10.58 17.97
N SER A 498 6.90 11.50 17.04
CA SER A 498 8.13 12.27 16.89
C SER A 498 8.29 13.30 18.00
N ALA A 499 7.23 13.96 18.45
CA ALA A 499 7.28 14.83 19.62
C ALA A 499 7.57 14.04 20.91
N ILE A 500 7.08 12.80 21.00
CA ILE A 500 7.39 11.87 22.11
C ILE A 500 8.81 11.33 22.00
N LYS A 501 9.32 11.06 20.79
CA LYS A 501 10.69 10.51 20.57
C LYS A 501 11.79 11.57 20.59
N ASP A 502 11.52 12.74 20.00
CA ASP A 502 12.50 13.78 19.67
C ASP A 502 12.26 15.09 20.45
N GLY A 503 11.18 15.17 21.25
CA GLY A 503 10.89 16.29 22.14
C GLY A 503 11.68 16.20 23.45
N SER A 504 12.37 17.29 23.78
CA SER A 504 13.13 17.55 25.00
C SER A 504 12.56 16.92 26.29
N VAL A 505 13.39 16.20 27.03
CA VAL A 505 13.04 15.66 28.36
C VAL A 505 13.20 16.76 29.42
N ASP A 506 12.11 17.47 29.73
CA ASP A 506 11.99 18.26 30.97
C ASP A 506 11.42 17.37 32.09
N ILE A 507 12.25 16.95 33.06
CA ILE A 507 11.80 16.20 34.24
C ILE A 507 11.55 17.17 35.39
N LEU A 508 10.27 17.47 35.66
CA LEU A 508 9.83 18.18 36.86
C LEU A 508 8.92 17.29 37.70
N GLY A 509 9.47 16.68 38.76
CA GLY A 509 8.73 15.90 39.77
C GLY A 509 8.41 14.44 39.42
N GLY A 510 8.91 13.90 38.31
CA GLY A 510 8.66 12.53 37.86
C GLY A 510 9.75 11.51 38.25
N LEU A 511 9.40 10.22 38.23
CA LEU A 511 10.31 9.08 38.37
C LEU A 511 10.89 8.71 37.01
N VAL A 512 12.21 8.55 36.92
CA VAL A 512 12.89 8.02 35.73
C VAL A 512 13.31 6.57 35.99
N LEU A 513 12.72 5.63 35.25
CA LEU A 513 13.11 4.21 35.24
C LEU A 513 13.94 3.94 33.98
N ALA A 514 15.26 4.08 34.08
CA ALA A 514 16.19 3.84 32.99
C ALA A 514 17.35 2.95 33.46
N ASN A 515 17.78 2.01 32.61
CA ASN A 515 18.95 1.18 32.90
C ASN A 515 20.25 1.99 32.83
N ILE A 516 20.32 2.99 31.94
CA ILE A 516 21.47 3.90 31.80
C ILE A 516 20.94 5.30 31.49
N LEU A 517 21.52 6.31 32.17
CA LEU A 517 21.40 7.73 31.87
C LEU A 517 22.76 8.25 31.42
N GLN A 518 22.88 8.73 30.19
CA GLN A 518 24.12 9.29 29.65
C GLN A 518 24.05 10.83 29.59
N LEU A 519 25.14 11.47 29.99
CA LEU A 519 25.31 12.91 29.99
C LEU A 519 26.48 13.26 29.06
N GLY A 520 26.32 14.29 28.23
CA GLY A 520 27.29 14.60 27.19
C GLY A 520 27.03 15.90 26.45
N ASN A 521 27.92 16.22 25.51
CA ASN A 521 27.73 17.33 24.59
C ASN A 521 26.63 16.96 23.57
N TYR A 522 25.48 17.60 23.68
CA TYR A 522 24.35 17.41 22.81
C TYR A 522 24.13 18.68 21.98
N LYS A 523 24.18 18.55 20.66
CA LYS A 523 24.04 19.68 19.73
C LYS A 523 23.36 19.20 18.45
N ASP A 524 22.47 20.03 17.92
CA ASP A 524 21.73 19.76 16.68
C ASP A 524 20.95 18.42 16.70
N GLY A 525 20.30 18.11 17.83
CA GLY A 525 19.48 16.90 17.97
C GLY A 525 20.27 15.58 18.11
N ARG A 526 21.61 15.64 18.24
CA ARG A 526 22.47 14.46 18.35
C ARG A 526 23.47 14.57 19.49
N MET A 527 23.69 13.45 20.17
CA MET A 527 24.75 13.30 21.16
C MET A 527 26.10 13.27 20.42
N GLN A 528 26.89 14.34 20.54
CA GLN A 528 28.21 14.43 19.89
C GLN A 528 29.29 13.69 20.69
N ARG A 529 29.19 13.71 22.03
CA ARG A 529 30.17 13.07 22.91
C ARG A 529 29.57 12.81 24.28
N VAL A 530 29.61 11.55 24.73
CA VAL A 530 29.29 11.19 26.12
C VAL A 530 30.47 11.57 27.03
N THR A 531 30.17 12.15 28.18
CA THR A 531 31.18 12.59 29.15
C THR A 531 30.94 12.08 30.56
N ALA A 532 29.73 11.63 30.89
CA ALA A 532 29.35 11.11 32.19
C ALA A 532 28.07 10.26 32.09
N GLY A 533 27.70 9.60 33.18
CA GLY A 533 26.42 8.89 33.25
C GLY A 533 26.17 8.16 34.57
N ILE A 534 24.95 7.65 34.69
CA ILE A 534 24.48 6.77 35.78
C ILE A 534 24.01 5.46 35.14
N SER A 535 24.37 4.34 35.73
CA SER A 535 23.98 3.00 35.31
C SER A 535 23.28 2.29 36.47
N GLY A 536 22.14 1.67 36.17
CA GLY A 536 21.40 0.77 37.05
C GLY A 536 21.67 -0.71 36.75
N ILE A 537 22.63 -1.02 35.88
CA ILE A 537 23.00 -2.38 35.54
C ILE A 537 23.86 -2.95 36.67
N TYR A 538 23.31 -3.95 37.38
CA TYR A 538 23.96 -4.59 38.52
C TYR A 538 23.96 -6.11 38.36
N ASN A 539 25.15 -6.67 38.15
CA ASN A 539 25.44 -8.10 38.22
C ASN A 539 26.31 -8.42 39.44
N ASN A 540 27.25 -7.53 39.80
CA ASN A 540 28.10 -7.63 40.97
C ASN A 540 28.58 -6.25 41.47
N ASP A 541 29.27 -6.25 42.61
CA ASP A 541 29.77 -5.06 43.31
C ASP A 541 30.80 -4.22 42.52
N ASP A 542 31.43 -4.78 41.48
CA ASP A 542 32.36 -4.06 40.61
C ASP A 542 31.65 -3.36 39.45
N ASP A 543 30.35 -3.57 39.23
CA ASP A 543 29.64 -2.89 38.15
C ASP A 543 29.50 -1.39 38.40
N VAL A 544 29.59 -0.60 37.31
CA VAL A 544 29.59 0.86 37.37
C VAL A 544 28.19 1.38 37.70
N PHE A 545 28.08 2.15 38.78
CA PHE A 545 26.89 2.90 39.17
C PHE A 545 26.90 4.32 38.57
N ALA A 546 28.03 5.03 38.67
CA ALA A 546 28.15 6.39 38.13
C ALA A 546 29.58 6.66 37.64
N PHE A 547 29.70 7.47 36.59
CA PHE A 547 31.01 7.79 36.01
C PHE A 547 31.06 9.21 35.43
N GLY A 548 32.28 9.74 35.32
CA GLY A 548 32.55 11.07 34.75
C GLY A 548 33.94 11.16 34.11
N GLY A 549 34.05 12.05 33.12
CA GLY A 549 35.28 12.24 32.35
C GLY A 549 35.57 11.13 31.34
N GLY A 550 34.54 10.41 30.87
CA GLY A 550 34.67 9.32 29.90
C GLY A 550 33.32 8.68 29.55
N THR A 551 33.35 7.60 28.75
CA THR A 551 32.17 6.77 28.43
C THR A 551 32.00 5.62 29.43
N LEU A 552 30.86 4.90 29.35
CA LEU A 552 30.61 3.73 30.21
C LEU A 552 31.65 2.63 29.96
N GLU A 553 32.03 2.40 28.71
CA GLU A 553 33.06 1.43 28.33
C GLU A 553 34.40 1.78 28.96
N GLN A 554 34.77 3.07 28.95
CA GLN A 554 35.98 3.53 29.62
C GLN A 554 35.89 3.36 31.14
N ALA A 555 34.71 3.56 31.74
CA ALA A 555 34.48 3.32 33.16
C ALA A 555 34.60 1.84 33.54
N ILE A 556 34.02 0.93 32.74
CA ILE A 556 34.15 -0.52 32.92
C ILE A 556 35.63 -0.94 32.80
N SER A 557 36.33 -0.43 31.77
CA SER A 557 37.76 -0.66 31.60
C SER A 557 38.59 -0.16 32.79
N THR A 558 38.20 1.00 33.35
CA THR A 558 38.84 1.56 34.55
C THR A 558 38.70 0.60 35.72
N VAL A 559 37.49 0.12 36.01
CA VAL A 559 37.28 -0.82 37.12
C VAL A 559 38.10 -2.10 36.91
N ALA A 560 38.12 -2.64 35.70
CA ALA A 560 38.89 -3.84 35.38
C ALA A 560 40.39 -3.68 35.67
N LYS A 561 40.98 -2.51 35.40
CA LYS A 561 42.40 -2.22 35.69
C LYS A 561 42.73 -2.21 37.19
N TYR A 562 41.83 -1.69 38.02
CA TYR A 562 42.05 -1.54 39.46
C TYR A 562 41.53 -2.72 40.30
N LYS A 563 40.68 -3.58 39.73
CA LYS A 563 39.99 -4.66 40.45
C LYS A 563 40.95 -5.62 41.15
N ASP A 564 41.95 -6.12 40.42
CA ASP A 564 42.91 -7.10 40.93
C ASP A 564 44.22 -6.45 41.43
N ASN A 565 44.43 -5.16 41.12
CA ASN A 565 45.59 -4.38 41.55
C ASN A 565 45.20 -2.97 41.99
N PRO A 566 44.82 -2.78 43.26
CA PRO A 566 44.45 -1.46 43.80
C PRO A 566 45.58 -0.41 43.74
N SER A 567 46.83 -0.86 43.61
CA SER A 567 48.02 0.01 43.52
C SER A 567 48.43 0.31 42.08
N TYR A 568 47.62 -0.06 41.08
CA TYR A 568 47.87 0.25 39.69
C TYR A 568 48.01 1.77 39.48
N GLN A 569 48.98 2.18 38.67
CA GLN A 569 49.27 3.57 38.33
C GLN A 569 49.21 3.71 36.80
N PRO A 570 48.18 4.38 36.25
CA PRO A 570 48.07 4.60 34.81
C PRO A 570 49.14 5.58 34.33
N THR A 571 49.64 5.41 33.11
CA THR A 571 50.48 6.43 32.46
C THR A 571 49.65 7.64 32.03
N ASP A 572 50.30 8.78 31.76
CA ASP A 572 49.64 9.99 31.23
C ASP A 572 48.83 9.72 29.94
N GLU A 573 49.30 8.80 29.11
CA GLU A 573 48.60 8.36 27.90
C GLU A 573 47.38 7.50 28.22
N GLU A 574 47.52 6.55 29.15
CA GLU A 574 46.42 5.68 29.59
C GLU A 574 45.30 6.47 30.27
N LEU A 575 45.65 7.52 31.03
CA LEU A 575 44.68 8.43 31.66
C LEU A 575 43.69 9.01 30.65
N ASN A 576 44.05 9.20 29.39
CA ASN A 576 43.15 9.72 28.35
C ASN A 576 42.17 8.67 27.80
N SER A 577 42.44 7.39 28.04
CA SER A 577 41.65 6.26 27.55
C SER A 577 40.72 5.66 28.60
N ILE A 578 40.86 6.05 29.86
CA ILE A 578 40.04 5.58 30.99
C ILE A 578 39.17 6.71 31.54
N ALA A 579 38.12 6.38 32.30
CA ALA A 579 37.26 7.39 32.92
C ALA A 579 37.99 8.07 34.09
N LYS A 580 37.73 9.37 34.30
CA LYS A 580 38.42 10.15 35.34
C LYS A 580 37.86 9.89 36.74
N ILE A 581 36.56 9.63 36.82
CA ILE A 581 35.83 9.34 38.06
C ILE A 581 34.92 8.14 37.81
N VAL A 582 34.96 7.15 38.69
CA VAL A 582 34.08 5.97 38.65
C VAL A 582 33.62 5.59 40.06
N PHE A 583 32.33 5.30 40.20
CA PHE A 583 31.69 4.72 41.38
C PHE A 583 31.07 3.38 41.00
N THR A 584 31.40 2.32 41.75
CA THR A 584 30.77 1.01 41.56
C THR A 584 29.58 0.83 42.50
N HIS A 585 28.68 -0.10 42.17
CA HIS A 585 27.53 -0.44 43.02
C HIS A 585 27.95 -0.98 44.40
N GLY A 586 29.09 -1.67 44.49
CA GLY A 586 29.68 -2.12 45.76
C GLY A 586 30.37 -1.03 46.58
N GLY A 587 30.34 0.23 46.13
CA GLY A 587 30.87 1.39 46.86
C GLY A 587 32.36 1.68 46.62
N ARG A 588 33.03 0.96 45.71
CA ARG A 588 34.41 1.31 45.32
C ARG A 588 34.38 2.62 44.53
N THR A 589 35.27 3.53 44.87
CA THR A 589 35.45 4.81 44.17
C THR A 589 36.87 4.89 43.61
N ILE A 590 36.98 5.16 42.30
CA ILE A 590 38.26 5.33 41.60
C ILE A 590 38.31 6.76 41.09
N LEU A 591 39.33 7.51 41.54
CA LEU A 591 39.53 8.92 41.23
C LEU A 591 40.90 9.10 40.55
N ASN A 592 40.92 9.07 39.21
CA ASN A 592 42.16 9.09 38.42
C ASN A 592 42.71 10.51 38.21
N ASP A 593 41.85 11.52 38.12
CA ASP A 593 42.24 12.92 37.88
C ASP A 593 41.22 13.87 38.54
N VAL A 594 41.51 14.27 39.78
CA VAL A 594 40.59 15.05 40.63
C VAL A 594 41.31 16.05 41.52
N VAL A 595 40.61 17.14 41.87
CA VAL A 595 41.02 18.07 42.92
C VAL A 595 40.08 17.92 44.12
N LEU A 596 40.60 17.44 45.26
CA LEU A 596 39.86 17.29 46.50
C LEU A 596 40.10 18.48 47.43
N ARG A 597 39.03 19.12 47.92
CA ARG A 597 39.09 20.20 48.91
C ARG A 597 38.28 19.83 50.15
N GLY A 598 38.91 19.81 51.33
CA GLY A 598 38.23 19.53 52.60
C GLY A 598 39.08 18.67 53.54
N TYR A 599 38.42 18.09 54.56
CA TYR A 599 39.02 17.12 55.47
C TYR A 599 38.93 15.72 54.88
N ILE A 600 40.03 14.96 54.95
CA ILE A 600 40.09 13.55 54.53
C ILE A 600 40.34 12.70 55.77
N TYR A 601 39.41 11.81 56.09
CA TYR A 601 39.55 10.82 57.16
C TYR A 601 39.81 9.45 56.53
N ALA A 602 41.04 8.93 56.62
CA ALA A 602 41.43 7.65 56.03
C ALA A 602 42.01 6.73 57.11
N LEU A 603 41.22 5.78 57.61
CA LEU A 603 41.67 4.78 58.59
C LEU A 603 42.52 3.72 57.88
N GLY A 604 43.79 3.60 58.29
CA GLY A 604 44.74 2.64 57.68
C GLY A 604 45.09 2.95 56.23
N GLY A 605 44.82 4.16 55.74
CA GLY A 605 45.07 4.57 54.36
C GLY A 605 46.56 4.58 54.00
N VAL A 606 46.85 4.28 52.74
CA VAL A 606 48.20 4.36 52.16
C VAL A 606 48.25 5.56 51.22
N PHE A 607 49.25 6.42 51.41
CA PHE A 607 49.55 7.51 50.49
C PHE A 607 50.81 7.16 49.72
N SER A 608 50.71 7.18 48.39
CA SER A 608 51.84 6.99 47.47
C SER A 608 51.99 8.24 46.60
N GLY A 609 53.22 8.72 46.42
CA GLY A 609 53.53 9.94 45.68
C GLY A 609 53.97 11.12 46.56
N LYS A 610 54.06 12.31 45.96
CA LYS A 610 54.53 13.52 46.64
C LYS A 610 53.50 14.03 47.66
N VAL A 611 53.90 14.21 48.92
CA VAL A 611 53.10 14.88 49.95
C VAL A 611 53.78 16.19 50.34
N SER A 612 53.09 17.32 50.15
CA SER A 612 53.56 18.65 50.55
C SER A 612 52.56 19.30 51.49
N ILE A 613 53.01 19.69 52.67
CA ILE A 613 52.17 20.34 53.69
C ILE A 613 52.84 21.66 54.12
N ALA A 614 52.00 22.69 54.31
CA ALA A 614 52.39 24.00 54.82
C ALA A 614 53.55 24.66 54.02
N ASN A 615 53.41 24.72 52.69
CA ASN A 615 54.41 25.28 51.76
C ASN A 615 55.77 24.56 51.85
N GLU A 616 55.74 23.24 51.68
CA GLU A 616 56.93 22.35 51.69
C GLU A 616 57.71 22.33 53.01
N LYS A 617 57.13 22.80 54.12
CA LYS A 617 57.75 22.62 55.46
C LYS A 617 57.80 21.16 55.89
N ILE A 618 56.82 20.37 55.43
CA ILE A 618 56.83 18.91 55.47
C ILE A 618 56.74 18.47 54.01
N LEU A 619 57.73 17.71 53.57
CA LEU A 619 57.79 17.18 52.21
C LEU A 619 58.19 15.71 52.23
N LEU A 620 57.37 14.87 51.60
CA LEU A 620 57.69 13.49 51.26
C LEU A 620 57.77 13.43 49.74
N ASN A 621 58.95 13.15 49.18
CA ASN A 621 59.13 13.04 47.74
C ASN A 621 58.81 11.63 47.25
N GLU A 622 58.47 11.53 45.97
CA GLU A 622 58.19 10.25 45.32
C GLU A 622 59.42 9.33 45.23
N ASP A 623 60.63 9.90 45.17
CA ASP A 623 61.90 9.15 45.15
C ASP A 623 62.30 8.56 46.51
N GLY A 624 61.46 8.71 47.54
CA GLY A 624 61.69 8.21 48.89
C GLY A 624 62.43 9.20 49.80
N SER A 625 63.00 10.28 49.27
CA SER A 625 63.63 11.33 50.10
C SER A 625 62.58 12.23 50.76
N GLY A 626 62.97 12.95 51.81
CA GLY A 626 62.03 13.89 52.43
C GLY A 626 62.55 14.62 53.65
N TRP A 627 61.70 15.48 54.19
CA TRP A 627 61.96 16.20 55.43
C TRP A 627 60.70 16.55 56.19
N LEU A 628 60.85 16.64 57.52
CA LEU A 628 59.83 17.10 58.45
C LEU A 628 60.29 18.36 59.19
N ALA A 629 59.31 19.10 59.71
CA ALA A 629 59.52 20.25 60.60
C ALA A 629 60.52 21.28 60.04
N ASN A 630 60.35 21.67 58.78
CA ASN A 630 61.20 22.65 58.10
C ASN A 630 62.69 22.23 58.08
N LYS A 631 62.94 20.97 57.68
CA LYS A 631 64.28 20.36 57.52
C LYS A 631 65.02 20.04 58.82
N ALA A 632 64.36 20.06 59.98
CA ALA A 632 64.96 19.60 61.23
C ALA A 632 65.21 18.08 61.26
N ILE A 633 64.40 17.31 60.52
CA ILE A 633 64.61 15.88 60.24
C ILE A 633 64.59 15.72 58.73
N MET A 634 65.62 15.10 58.16
CA MET A 634 65.76 14.85 56.74
C MET A 634 66.18 13.40 56.50
N TRP A 635 65.84 12.84 55.34
CA TRP A 635 66.41 11.57 54.89
C TRP A 635 66.65 11.57 53.39
N ASP A 636 67.63 10.78 52.98
CA ASP A 636 67.92 10.54 51.56
C ASP A 636 66.98 9.47 50.97
N LYS A 637 67.07 9.26 49.65
CA LYS A 637 66.29 8.25 48.91
C LYS A 637 66.43 6.81 49.43
N ASP A 638 67.52 6.53 50.16
CA ASP A 638 67.80 5.23 50.73
C ASP A 638 67.28 5.11 52.18
N GLY A 639 66.55 6.14 52.65
CA GLY A 639 65.89 6.18 53.96
C GLY A 639 66.83 6.51 55.12
N LYS A 640 68.06 6.94 54.84
CA LYS A 640 69.01 7.25 55.91
C LYS A 640 68.73 8.63 56.47
N ALA A 641 68.46 8.70 57.77
CA ALA A 641 68.03 9.91 58.46
C ALA A 641 69.21 10.75 58.98
N TYR A 642 69.07 12.07 58.90
CA TYR A 642 70.01 13.08 59.40
C TYR A 642 69.23 14.29 59.94
N GLY A 643 69.78 15.03 60.89
CA GLY A 643 69.18 16.27 61.42
C GLY A 643 69.38 16.46 62.92
N ASP A 644 68.97 17.62 63.41
CA ASP A 644 69.28 18.16 64.75
C ASP A 644 68.86 17.25 65.94
N LEU A 645 67.89 16.34 65.73
CA LEU A 645 67.37 15.43 66.77
C LEU A 645 68.22 14.18 66.99
N PHE A 646 68.96 13.70 65.97
CA PHE A 646 69.80 12.50 66.09
C PHE A 646 71.15 12.78 66.77
N ASP A 647 71.51 14.05 66.92
CA ASP A 647 72.75 14.48 67.55
C ASP A 647 72.71 14.47 69.09
N LYS A 648 71.52 14.27 69.71
CA LYS A 648 71.35 14.24 71.18
C LYS A 648 71.43 12.85 71.83
N GLN A 649 71.45 11.76 71.05
CA GLN A 649 71.37 10.39 71.59
C GLN A 649 72.70 9.84 72.16
N TYR A 650 73.82 10.51 71.91
CA TYR A 650 75.16 10.09 72.37
C TYR A 650 75.46 10.39 73.85
N ALA A 651 74.52 10.98 74.61
CA ALA A 651 74.82 11.66 75.87
C ALA A 651 74.43 10.93 77.17
N MET A 652 73.80 9.74 77.17
CA MET A 652 73.09 9.31 78.39
C MET A 652 73.30 7.93 79.02
N ASN A 653 74.13 6.97 78.55
CA ASN A 653 74.40 5.78 79.41
C ASN A 653 75.56 4.84 79.04
N THR A 654 76.56 5.28 78.28
CA THR A 654 77.76 4.46 78.03
C THR A 654 79.01 5.29 78.31
N ASN A 655 79.99 4.72 79.03
CA ASN A 655 81.33 5.32 79.24
C ASN A 655 82.18 5.31 77.95
N TYR A 656 81.51 5.13 76.81
CA TYR A 656 82.06 4.84 75.51
C TYR A 656 81.25 5.59 74.46
N VAL A 657 81.93 6.40 73.65
CA VAL A 657 81.33 7.18 72.55
C VAL A 657 82.17 6.94 71.30
N GLU A 658 81.57 6.33 70.29
CA GLU A 658 82.12 6.26 68.94
C GLU A 658 81.66 7.47 68.14
N LEU A 659 82.62 8.24 67.63
CA LEU A 659 82.33 9.45 66.86
C LEU A 659 82.07 9.10 65.39
N PRO A 660 80.98 9.61 64.79
CA PRO A 660 80.65 9.29 63.41
C PRO A 660 81.59 10.01 62.42
N THR A 661 81.63 9.56 61.17
CA THR A 661 82.25 10.32 60.08
C THR A 661 81.33 11.49 59.69
N VAL A 662 81.89 12.68 59.47
CA VAL A 662 81.17 13.90 59.09
C VAL A 662 81.28 14.12 57.57
N PRO A 663 80.17 14.38 56.86
CA PRO A 663 80.19 14.66 55.43
C PRO A 663 81.01 15.92 55.08
N LYS A 664 81.67 15.91 53.91
CA LYS A 664 82.46 17.04 53.40
C LYS A 664 81.64 18.34 53.40
N GLY A 665 82.22 19.43 53.90
CA GLY A 665 81.58 20.75 53.95
C GLY A 665 80.56 20.93 55.08
N SER A 666 80.35 19.92 55.92
CA SER A 666 79.50 19.99 57.10
C SER A 666 80.34 20.08 58.38
N ILE A 667 79.87 20.84 59.36
CA ILE A 667 80.43 20.88 60.71
C ILE A 667 79.46 20.11 61.60
N LYS A 668 79.97 19.16 62.40
CA LYS A 668 79.16 18.43 63.37
C LYS A 668 79.64 18.72 64.78
N GLN A 669 78.74 19.13 65.67
CA GLN A 669 79.05 19.33 67.08
C GLN A 669 78.33 18.28 67.94
N ILE A 670 79.08 17.60 68.80
CA ILE A 670 78.59 16.65 69.78
C ILE A 670 78.92 17.21 71.17
N ILE A 671 77.92 17.33 72.04
CA ILE A 671 78.10 17.77 73.42
C ILE A 671 77.86 16.57 74.34
N LEU A 672 78.87 16.22 75.13
CA LEU A 672 78.82 15.14 76.11
C LEU A 672 78.73 15.74 77.53
N PRO A 673 77.53 15.77 78.13
CA PRO A 673 77.35 16.12 79.53
C PRO A 673 77.74 14.94 80.44
N TYR A 674 78.41 15.22 81.57
CA TYR A 674 78.73 14.18 82.56
C TYR A 674 78.41 14.63 84.00
N TYR A 675 77.84 13.71 84.78
CA TYR A 675 77.40 13.91 86.17
C TYR A 675 77.92 12.76 87.03
N VAL A 676 78.73 13.05 88.06
CA VAL A 676 79.28 12.00 88.95
C VAL A 676 78.66 12.12 90.35
N LEU A 677 77.94 11.06 90.76
CA LEU A 677 77.54 10.76 92.14
C LEU A 677 78.38 9.57 92.63
N ARG A 678 79.58 9.87 93.16
CA ARG A 678 80.51 8.95 93.85
C ARG A 678 80.82 7.61 93.14
N ALA A 679 81.52 7.68 92.01
CA ALA A 679 82.49 6.67 91.57
C ALA A 679 83.41 7.30 90.51
N ILE A 680 84.69 6.91 90.47
CA ILE A 680 85.62 7.36 89.43
C ILE A 680 85.09 6.91 88.07
N LEU A 681 84.60 7.83 87.25
CA LEU A 681 84.21 7.56 85.87
C LEU A 681 85.39 7.87 84.94
N THR A 682 85.80 6.85 84.18
CA THR A 682 86.72 7.00 83.04
C THR A 682 85.89 7.00 81.78
N TYR A 683 85.90 8.09 81.01
CA TYR A 683 85.30 8.13 79.67
C TYR A 683 86.33 7.73 78.64
N GLU A 684 85.98 6.75 77.82
CA GLU A 684 86.81 6.20 76.77
C GLU A 684 86.25 6.65 75.41
N ILE A 685 86.94 7.56 74.74
CA ILE A 685 86.57 7.98 73.37
C ILE A 685 87.46 7.22 72.41
N LYS A 686 86.86 6.39 71.55
CA LYS A 686 87.58 5.71 70.46
C LYS A 686 87.32 6.42 69.14
N PHE A 687 88.41 6.64 68.41
CA PHE A 687 88.39 7.31 67.13
C PHE A 687 88.43 6.28 66.00
N ALA A 688 87.67 6.52 64.94
CA ALA A 688 87.64 5.64 63.79
C ALA A 688 89.00 5.57 63.04
N ASN A 689 89.86 6.60 63.15
CA ASN A 689 91.16 6.67 62.49
C ASN A 689 92.27 7.23 63.39
N GLN A 690 93.47 6.66 63.32
CA GLN A 690 94.58 6.84 64.27
C GLN A 690 95.25 8.22 64.31
N SER A 691 94.97 9.10 63.35
CA SER A 691 95.91 10.20 63.05
C SER A 691 95.46 11.62 63.39
N ASP A 692 94.21 11.88 63.79
CA ASP A 692 93.74 13.27 63.82
C ASP A 692 92.74 13.60 64.95
N PHE A 693 93.27 13.81 66.16
CA PHE A 693 92.52 14.41 67.28
C PHE A 693 93.32 15.52 67.97
N ILE A 694 92.67 16.66 68.22
CA ILE A 694 93.28 17.83 68.88
C ILE A 694 92.47 18.15 70.14
N VAL A 695 93.15 18.21 71.30
CA VAL A 695 92.55 18.65 72.56
C VAL A 695 93.01 20.07 72.88
N TYR A 696 92.05 20.98 73.01
CA TYR A 696 92.31 22.32 73.52
C TYR A 696 91.97 22.40 75.01
N LYS A 697 92.89 22.95 75.81
CA LYS A 697 92.68 23.29 77.22
C LYS A 697 92.87 24.80 77.39
N GLU A 698 91.89 25.47 77.97
CA GLU A 698 91.99 26.90 78.24
C GLU A 698 93.10 27.17 79.29
N GLY A 699 94.07 28.02 78.96
CA GLY A 699 95.09 28.53 79.90
C GLY A 699 96.45 27.81 79.96
N THR A 700 96.71 26.72 79.23
CA THR A 700 98.07 26.15 79.06
C THR A 700 98.23 25.42 77.71
N ASN A 701 99.43 25.47 77.11
CA ASN A 701 99.80 24.98 75.77
C ASN A 701 98.99 23.77 75.23
N THR A 702 98.53 23.90 73.98
CA THR A 702 97.82 22.90 73.18
C THR A 702 98.53 21.55 73.20
N ARG A 703 97.82 20.48 73.58
CA ARG A 703 98.33 19.10 73.49
C ARG A 703 97.69 18.44 72.27
N VAL A 704 98.48 18.34 71.19
CA VAL A 704 98.13 17.49 70.05
C VAL A 704 98.46 16.05 70.45
N VAL A 705 97.44 15.21 70.58
CA VAL A 705 97.61 13.78 70.86
C VAL A 705 97.47 13.04 69.54
N THR A 706 98.60 12.74 68.91
CA THR A 706 98.68 11.95 67.69
C THR A 706 99.19 10.55 68.01
N GLY A 707 98.44 9.51 67.61
CA GLY A 707 98.92 8.13 67.61
C GLY A 707 98.23 7.14 68.57
N ASP A 708 97.33 7.59 69.45
CA ASP A 708 96.53 6.70 70.31
C ASP A 708 95.07 6.64 69.84
N THR A 709 94.53 5.44 69.62
CA THR A 709 93.13 5.20 69.19
C THR A 709 92.09 5.49 70.28
N GLN A 710 92.56 5.87 71.47
CA GLN A 710 91.76 5.93 72.67
C GLN A 710 92.28 7.00 73.62
N ILE A 711 91.40 7.89 74.07
CA ILE A 711 91.74 8.89 75.09
C ILE A 711 90.82 8.71 76.29
N SER A 712 91.44 8.56 77.46
CA SER A 712 90.78 8.35 78.74
C SER A 712 90.89 9.59 79.62
N PHE A 713 89.75 10.17 80.00
CA PHE A 713 89.71 11.27 80.96
C PHE A 713 89.34 10.74 82.35
N GLY A 714 90.18 10.98 83.36
CA GLY A 714 89.98 10.54 84.75
C GLY A 714 89.80 11.70 85.73
N LYS A 715 89.10 11.45 86.85
CA LYS A 715 88.78 12.43 87.92
C LYS A 715 88.09 13.70 87.40
N LEU A 716 87.11 13.53 86.52
CA LEU A 716 86.28 14.62 86.02
C LEU A 716 85.21 15.03 87.07
N GLY A 717 84.95 16.33 87.19
CA GLY A 717 83.98 16.91 88.13
C GLY A 717 82.53 16.87 87.63
N HIS A 718 81.82 18.01 87.63
CA HIS A 718 80.54 18.19 86.91
C HIS A 718 80.81 19.17 85.78
N GLY A 719 80.45 18.81 84.54
CA GLY A 719 80.76 19.65 83.38
C GLY A 719 80.29 19.04 82.06
N ILE A 720 80.77 19.63 80.96
CA ILE A 720 80.53 19.17 79.59
C ILE A 720 81.86 19.00 78.87
N ILE A 721 81.89 18.12 77.87
CA ILE A 721 82.94 18.05 76.84
C ILE A 721 82.27 18.36 75.50
N ARG A 722 82.76 19.34 74.76
CA ARG A 722 82.28 19.62 73.39
C ARG A 722 83.27 19.01 72.39
N LEU A 723 82.75 18.24 71.44
CA LEU A 723 83.51 17.64 70.36
C LEU A 723 83.00 18.21 69.04
N THR A 724 83.86 18.89 68.29
CA THR A 724 83.55 19.47 66.98
C THR A 724 84.27 18.68 65.90
N GLY A 725 83.51 17.96 65.07
CA GLY A 725 84.00 17.20 63.94
C GLY A 725 83.94 18.01 62.65
N ILE A 726 85.07 18.17 61.98
CA ILE A 726 85.19 18.88 60.71
C ILE A 726 86.00 18.01 59.74
N CYS A 727 85.46 17.78 58.55
CA CYS A 727 86.17 17.11 57.47
C CYS A 727 86.74 18.16 56.50
N PHE A 728 88.08 18.27 56.46
CA PHE A 728 88.78 19.35 55.76
C PHE A 728 89.17 19.03 54.30
N ASP A 729 89.24 17.76 53.90
CA ASP A 729 89.69 17.37 52.55
C ASP A 729 88.91 16.15 52.01
N ALA A 730 88.77 16.04 50.69
CA ALA A 730 87.95 15.06 49.99
C ALA A 730 88.60 13.68 49.83
N ASP A 731 89.94 13.63 49.77
CA ASP A 731 90.67 12.39 49.42
C ASP A 731 91.09 11.56 50.64
N SER A 732 90.93 12.10 51.84
CA SER A 732 91.03 11.35 53.08
C SER A 732 89.65 11.32 53.73
N SER A 733 89.00 10.16 53.77
CA SER A 733 87.72 9.92 54.46
C SER A 733 87.80 10.10 55.99
N ASN A 734 88.80 10.85 56.47
CA ASN A 734 89.18 10.98 57.86
C ASN A 734 88.62 12.28 58.41
N THR A 735 87.48 12.16 59.12
CA THR A 735 86.95 13.27 59.92
C THR A 735 87.93 13.63 61.02
N ARG A 736 88.31 14.91 61.12
CA ARG A 736 89.09 15.41 62.24
C ARG A 736 88.14 15.88 63.33
N TRP A 737 88.33 15.37 64.54
CA TRP A 737 87.55 15.77 65.70
C TRP A 737 88.41 16.64 66.62
N VAL A 738 87.87 17.78 67.06
CA VAL A 738 88.49 18.68 68.02
C VAL A 738 87.69 18.65 69.30
N ALA A 739 88.34 18.40 70.43
CA ALA A 739 87.73 18.54 71.74
C ALA A 739 88.00 19.93 72.31
N GLU A 740 86.93 20.64 72.61
CA GLU A 740 86.90 22.01 73.11
C GLU A 740 86.11 22.05 74.43
N ASP A 741 86.44 23.01 75.30
CA ASP A 741 85.75 23.29 76.57
C ASP A 741 85.67 22.13 77.59
N ILE A 742 86.77 21.41 77.82
CA ILE A 742 86.84 20.36 78.87
C ILE A 742 86.99 21.00 80.26
N ASN A 743 85.92 21.05 81.04
CA ASN A 743 85.93 21.69 82.37
C ASN A 743 86.18 20.67 83.50
N PHE A 744 87.40 20.55 84.03
CA PHE A 744 87.71 19.67 85.18
C PHE A 744 87.28 20.35 86.48
N GLY A 745 86.15 19.92 87.06
CA GLY A 745 85.64 20.50 88.30
C GLY A 745 86.66 20.50 89.46
N LEU A 746 86.83 21.67 90.05
CA LEU A 746 87.68 21.97 91.21
C LEU A 746 87.15 21.27 92.48
N ASN A 747 87.94 20.38 93.09
CA ASN A 747 88.29 20.38 94.52
C ASN A 747 88.93 19.04 94.96
N GLY A 748 90.15 19.11 95.51
CA GLY A 748 90.78 18.08 96.36
C GLY A 748 91.73 17.12 95.67
#